data_AF-A0A833ALZ2-F1
#
_entry.id   AF-A0A833ALZ2-F1
#
_cell.length_a   1.000
_cell.length_b   1.000
_cell.length_c   1.000
_cell.angle_alpha   90.00
_cell.angle_beta   90.00
_cell.angle_gamma   90.00
#
_symmetry.space_group_name_H-M   'P 1'
#
loop_
_entity.id
_entity.type
_entity.pdbx_description
1 polymer ?
#
loop_
_entity_poly.entity_id
_entity_poly.type
_entity_poly.pdbx_seq_one_letter_code
_entity_poly.pdbx_strand_id
1 'polypeptide(L)'
;MLRFLPKFPLIYMLILLPVIAFSQGNRKAEVLSFVIEGNKTTDEGLIKFTAGFTEGSKIGGDDIQNAIRQLWDLGMFSDIQFFLDKEIGNGLYLRLKINEFPHLEKVQLQGNKKIKSKDIKKEIDFYPGQMLGPAKINHMRRTILDLYKEKGYLLADVETTSTPSETRANHIVVRFTINERNKVQVQKIRFHGNQNFSNKKLRKQFEDTKEDTWWRGADFDPEKFTTDKGLVLDFYRKEGFRDAEILRDSLSYGPEQKDMFIDIWVQEGIQYKFGKIKFDGNKLYTAEQLYVAADIKKGDIYNAEKLMEVVSEKLGTLYYDAGYIYARIIPQETPVATDTVDLTFLINEEKPVKVRKVRIVGNTTTKDKVIRRELHMFPGQTFSKALLMRSQREVWVLNYFANVNPTIETVDDENIDIVIEVEERGTSTANMSAGWSERDKIIGSIGVNMNNFAGGGQQIGFDWNFGRYYRSFQINFTEPWLMDTPTLAGFSVYDTERSPTYAGYRQESRGASLRIGRRFQWPDNYFRGDWIYRIDKTNLSDFQTWFSSSVNTAYFEDVYPQTSSSITQIISRNSLNRVEFPTEGSAFSISTEVSGGVLGGTVNFHKHQFKAEWFTPLMWTLVMRSDFTAGIIKDFGKNAFIPYLEKFFMGGEGLTRSIPLRGYDDPLGNSSNNVDRNGGTAMMKYSLELRVPISPNPTIYALTFAEAGRTW
;
A
#
# COMPACT_ATOMS: atom_id res chain seq x y z
N MET A 1 14.57 -25.22 -53.41
CA MET A 1 13.26 -25.47 -54.05
C MET A 1 12.72 -24.12 -54.50
N LEU A 2 12.39 -24.01 -55.79
CA LEU A 2 12.04 -22.77 -56.50
C LEU A 2 10.77 -22.08 -55.94
N ARG A 3 10.78 -20.72 -55.87
CA ARG A 3 9.99 -19.75 -56.69
C ARG A 3 9.40 -18.53 -55.92
N PHE A 4 9.63 -17.36 -56.54
CA PHE A 4 8.90 -16.08 -56.51
C PHE A 4 8.95 -15.17 -55.28
N LEU A 5 9.98 -14.32 -55.23
CA LEU A 5 9.99 -13.00 -54.59
C LEU A 5 9.57 -11.93 -55.61
N PRO A 6 8.64 -11.00 -55.31
CA PRO A 6 8.52 -9.78 -56.08
C PRO A 6 9.62 -8.80 -55.64
N LYS A 7 10.54 -8.49 -56.55
CA LYS A 7 11.51 -7.40 -56.40
C LYS A 7 10.76 -6.07 -56.55
N PHE A 8 10.60 -5.31 -55.48
CA PHE A 8 10.33 -3.87 -55.59
C PHE A 8 11.63 -3.16 -55.95
N PRO A 9 11.71 -2.39 -57.04
CA PRO A 9 12.91 -1.62 -57.34
C PRO A 9 12.92 -0.39 -56.43
N LEU A 10 13.89 -0.32 -55.53
CA LEU A 10 14.24 0.92 -54.85
C LEU A 10 14.97 1.79 -55.89
N ILE A 11 14.23 2.65 -56.60
CA ILE A 11 14.82 3.61 -57.54
C ILE A 11 15.33 4.79 -56.74
N TYR A 12 16.62 4.76 -56.36
CA TYR A 12 17.35 5.98 -56.02
C TYR A 12 17.74 6.67 -57.34
N MET A 13 16.91 7.59 -57.82
CA MET A 13 17.30 8.48 -58.90
C MET A 13 17.98 9.70 -58.30
N LEU A 14 19.31 9.64 -58.18
CA LEU A 14 20.16 10.77 -57.88
C LEU A 14 20.22 11.67 -59.13
N ILE A 15 19.45 12.75 -59.17
CA ILE A 15 19.58 13.76 -60.23
C ILE A 15 20.64 14.76 -59.79
N LEU A 16 21.83 14.65 -60.38
CA LEU A 16 22.81 15.73 -60.43
C LEU A 16 22.22 16.89 -61.25
N LEU A 17 21.99 18.03 -60.60
CA LEU A 17 21.83 19.32 -61.27
C LEU A 17 23.21 19.96 -61.45
N PRO A 18 23.60 20.41 -62.66
CA PRO A 18 24.78 21.25 -62.81
C PRO A 18 24.49 22.60 -62.17
N VAL A 19 25.28 22.97 -61.16
CA VAL A 19 25.29 24.31 -60.57
C VAL A 19 25.84 25.27 -61.62
N ILE A 20 24.94 25.90 -62.38
CA ILE A 20 25.25 27.17 -63.03
C ILE A 20 24.92 28.25 -62.01
N ALA A 21 25.96 28.77 -61.37
CA ALA A 21 25.89 29.93 -60.51
C ALA A 21 25.49 31.16 -61.35
N PHE A 22 24.19 31.36 -61.52
CA PHE A 22 23.65 32.69 -61.78
C PHE A 22 23.40 33.35 -60.44
N SER A 23 24.09 34.47 -60.21
CA SER A 23 23.65 35.53 -59.30
C SER A 23 22.23 35.93 -59.68
N GLN A 24 21.22 35.30 -59.09
CA GLN A 24 19.82 35.71 -59.21
C GLN A 24 19.45 36.48 -57.96
N GLY A 25 19.27 37.80 -58.12
CA GLY A 25 18.48 38.56 -57.17
C GLY A 25 17.13 37.87 -56.96
N ASN A 26 16.57 38.06 -55.77
CA ASN A 26 15.33 37.51 -55.27
C ASN A 26 14.12 37.87 -56.18
N ARG A 27 14.08 37.30 -57.39
CA ARG A 27 13.03 37.52 -58.39
C ARG A 27 11.83 36.72 -57.94
N LYS A 28 10.95 37.41 -57.23
CA LYS A 28 9.63 36.87 -56.92
C LYS A 28 8.80 36.87 -58.20
N ALA A 29 8.36 35.69 -58.59
CA ALA A 29 7.44 35.51 -59.71
C ALA A 29 6.02 35.39 -59.17
N GLU A 30 5.06 35.89 -59.94
CA GLU A 30 3.65 35.89 -59.54
C GLU A 30 3.00 34.55 -59.92
N VAL A 31 2.32 33.90 -58.99
CA VAL A 31 1.60 32.66 -59.26
C VAL A 31 0.32 32.99 -60.02
N LEU A 32 0.28 32.71 -61.32
CA LEU A 32 -0.89 32.95 -62.16
C LEU A 32 -1.92 31.83 -62.06
N SER A 33 -1.49 30.60 -61.78
CA SER A 33 -2.39 29.48 -61.49
C SER A 33 -1.72 28.47 -60.57
N PHE A 34 -2.50 27.92 -59.63
CA PHE A 34 -2.04 26.88 -58.73
C PHE A 34 -3.06 25.74 -58.64
N VAL A 35 -2.73 24.63 -59.32
CA VAL A 35 -3.58 23.45 -59.44
C VAL A 35 -3.04 22.34 -58.55
N ILE A 36 -3.94 21.69 -57.82
CA ILE A 36 -3.60 20.51 -57.00
C ILE A 36 -4.13 19.27 -57.71
N GLU A 37 -3.28 18.25 -57.80
CA GLU A 37 -3.61 16.95 -58.37
C GLU A 37 -3.32 15.83 -57.37
N GLY A 38 -4.23 14.86 -57.28
CA GLY A 38 -4.03 13.64 -56.49
C GLY A 38 -4.58 13.70 -55.06
N ASN A 39 -5.15 14.82 -54.63
CA ASN A 39 -5.99 14.85 -53.44
C ASN A 39 -7.27 14.04 -53.69
N LYS A 40 -7.67 13.24 -52.69
CA LYS A 40 -8.85 12.35 -52.78
C LYS A 40 -9.83 12.65 -51.67
N THR A 41 -9.31 12.81 -50.45
CA THR A 41 -10.11 13.04 -49.24
C THR A 41 -9.75 14.36 -48.56
N THR A 42 -8.57 14.92 -48.84
CA THR A 42 -8.15 16.21 -48.28
C THR A 42 -8.74 17.35 -49.10
N ASP A 43 -9.31 18.33 -48.39
CA ASP A 43 -9.83 19.55 -48.99
C ASP A 43 -8.72 20.34 -49.69
N GLU A 44 -9.01 20.81 -50.91
CA GLU A 44 -8.04 21.54 -51.73
C GLU A 44 -7.66 22.88 -51.09
N GLY A 45 -8.61 23.55 -50.43
CA GLY A 45 -8.38 24.81 -49.73
C GLY A 45 -7.41 24.67 -48.56
N LEU A 46 -7.50 23.58 -47.80
CA LEU A 46 -6.56 23.27 -46.71
C LEU A 46 -5.12 23.10 -47.24
N ILE A 47 -4.96 22.41 -48.37
CA ILE A 47 -3.65 22.20 -49.00
C ILE A 47 -3.08 23.52 -49.50
N LYS A 48 -3.90 24.36 -50.17
CA LYS A 48 -3.47 25.70 -50.63
C LYS A 48 -3.10 26.62 -49.46
N PHE A 49 -3.90 26.61 -48.40
CA PHE A 49 -3.63 27.38 -47.18
C PHE A 49 -2.31 26.94 -46.53
N THR A 50 -2.08 25.63 -46.40
CA THR A 50 -0.88 25.08 -45.76
C THR A 50 0.38 25.25 -46.62
N ALA A 51 0.25 25.26 -47.94
CA ALA A 51 1.36 25.59 -48.83
C ALA A 51 1.82 27.06 -48.69
N GLY A 52 1.02 27.93 -48.07
CA GLY A 52 1.42 29.30 -47.74
C GLY A 52 1.36 30.29 -48.90
N PHE A 53 0.82 29.89 -50.06
CA PHE A 53 0.61 30.79 -51.20
C PHE A 53 -0.58 30.36 -52.07
N THR A 54 -1.23 31.34 -52.70
CA THR A 54 -2.36 31.16 -53.64
C THR A 54 -2.08 31.87 -54.96
N GLU A 55 -2.99 31.74 -55.92
CA GLU A 55 -2.99 32.56 -57.14
C GLU A 55 -2.92 34.06 -56.77
N GLY A 56 -2.07 34.81 -57.47
CA GLY A 56 -1.70 36.21 -57.19
C GLY A 56 -0.53 36.40 -56.22
N SER A 57 -0.03 35.34 -55.58
CA SER A 57 1.10 35.43 -54.63
C SER A 57 2.43 35.62 -55.36
N LYS A 58 3.33 36.44 -54.82
CA LYS A 58 4.70 36.60 -55.33
C LYS A 58 5.66 35.70 -54.55
N ILE A 59 6.09 34.60 -55.18
CA ILE A 59 6.88 33.55 -54.52
C ILE A 59 8.30 33.44 -55.09
N GLY A 60 9.24 33.00 -54.26
CA GLY A 60 10.59 32.57 -54.65
C GLY A 60 10.82 31.07 -54.43
N GLY A 61 12.03 30.58 -54.75
CA GLY A 61 12.38 29.16 -54.57
C GLY A 61 12.27 28.67 -53.11
N ASP A 62 12.59 29.54 -52.15
CA ASP A 62 12.49 29.24 -50.72
C ASP A 62 11.04 29.03 -50.27
N ASP A 63 10.08 29.72 -50.88
CA ASP A 63 8.65 29.59 -50.57
C ASP A 63 8.12 28.22 -51.00
N ILE A 64 8.59 27.67 -52.12
CA ILE A 64 8.25 26.31 -52.56
C ILE A 64 8.83 25.27 -51.59
N GLN A 65 10.08 25.45 -51.14
CA GLN A 65 10.68 24.54 -50.16
C GLN A 65 9.98 24.60 -48.80
N ASN A 66 9.56 25.79 -48.36
CA ASN A 66 8.77 25.97 -47.15
C ASN A 66 7.40 25.30 -47.29
N ALA A 67 6.73 25.43 -48.43
CA ALA A 67 5.46 24.77 -48.70
C ALA A 67 5.60 23.24 -48.67
N ILE A 68 6.65 22.68 -49.28
CA ILE A 68 6.92 21.24 -49.22
C ILE A 68 7.11 20.80 -47.77
N ARG A 69 7.90 21.54 -46.96
CA ARG A 69 8.09 21.23 -45.54
C ARG A 69 6.78 21.27 -44.75
N GLN A 70 6.00 22.34 -44.90
CA GLN A 70 4.72 22.50 -44.20
C GLN A 70 3.71 21.41 -44.56
N LEU A 71 3.67 21.00 -45.83
CA LEU A 71 2.81 19.90 -46.28
C LEU A 71 3.30 18.53 -45.77
N TRP A 72 4.61 18.31 -45.63
CA TRP A 72 5.15 17.12 -44.97
C TRP A 72 4.82 17.09 -43.47
N ASP A 73 4.85 18.24 -42.80
CA ASP A 73 4.54 18.37 -41.36
C ASP A 73 3.07 18.03 -41.04
N LEU A 74 2.16 18.12 -42.03
CA LEU A 74 0.79 17.61 -41.87
C LEU A 74 0.74 16.09 -41.66
N GLY A 75 1.78 15.36 -42.09
CA GLY A 75 1.83 13.90 -42.01
C GLY A 75 0.79 13.19 -42.88
N MET A 76 0.20 13.91 -43.83
CA MET A 76 -0.94 13.43 -44.63
C MET A 76 -0.58 12.80 -45.97
N PHE A 77 0.65 13.00 -46.44
CA PHE A 77 1.03 12.65 -47.80
C PHE A 77 2.23 11.70 -47.81
N SER A 78 2.16 10.72 -48.70
CA SER A 78 3.23 9.76 -48.99
C SER A 78 4.21 10.25 -50.04
N ASP A 79 3.81 11.22 -50.87
CA ASP A 79 4.61 11.86 -51.90
C ASP A 79 4.06 13.27 -52.18
N ILE A 80 4.97 14.23 -52.39
CA ILE A 80 4.66 15.65 -52.63
C ILE A 80 5.63 16.15 -53.70
N GLN A 81 5.11 16.54 -54.86
CA GLN A 81 5.90 16.98 -56.01
C GLN A 81 5.33 18.27 -56.58
N PHE A 82 6.18 19.30 -56.69
CA PHE A 82 5.84 20.53 -57.40
C PHE A 82 6.35 20.47 -58.84
N PHE A 83 5.47 20.79 -59.78
CA PHE A 83 5.77 20.93 -61.20
C PHE A 83 5.54 22.38 -61.64
N LEU A 84 6.47 22.90 -62.44
CA LEU A 84 6.28 24.14 -63.19
C LEU A 84 5.76 23.78 -64.57
N ASP A 85 4.52 24.16 -64.87
CA ASP A 85 3.87 23.81 -66.13
C ASP A 85 4.23 24.77 -67.24
N LYS A 86 4.17 26.07 -66.95
CA LYS A 86 4.45 27.16 -67.89
C LYS A 86 4.95 28.39 -67.13
N GLU A 87 5.81 29.16 -67.80
CA GLU A 87 6.25 30.48 -67.37
C GLU A 87 5.94 31.47 -68.49
N ILE A 88 5.20 32.54 -68.18
CA ILE A 88 4.86 33.60 -69.14
C ILE A 88 5.24 34.94 -68.51
N GLY A 89 6.26 35.60 -69.05
CA GLY A 89 6.76 36.86 -68.48
C GLY A 89 7.38 36.63 -67.10
N ASN A 90 6.77 37.22 -66.05
CA ASN A 90 7.15 37.00 -64.64
C ASN A 90 6.08 36.21 -63.87
N GLY A 91 5.24 35.45 -64.59
CA GLY A 91 4.12 34.68 -64.04
C GLY A 91 4.31 33.16 -64.17
N LEU A 92 4.01 32.41 -63.10
CA LEU A 92 4.19 30.96 -62.98
C LEU A 92 2.85 30.22 -62.97
N TYR A 93 2.79 29.10 -63.70
CA TYR A 93 1.72 28.11 -63.61
C TYR A 93 2.27 26.88 -62.87
N LEU A 94 1.79 26.66 -61.64
CA LEU A 94 2.29 25.62 -60.76
C LEU A 94 1.26 24.51 -60.61
N ARG A 95 1.74 23.26 -60.64
CA ARG A 95 0.96 22.08 -60.32
C ARG A 95 1.59 21.35 -59.15
N LEU A 96 0.85 21.21 -58.05
CA LEU A 96 1.24 20.38 -56.93
C LEU A 96 0.59 18.99 -57.08
N LYS A 97 1.41 17.97 -57.28
CA LYS A 97 0.98 16.57 -57.28
C LYS A 97 1.26 15.95 -55.93
N ILE A 98 0.22 15.43 -55.28
CA ILE A 98 0.32 14.76 -53.98
C ILE A 98 -0.25 13.35 -54.04
N ASN A 99 0.22 12.50 -53.13
CA ASN A 99 -0.39 11.19 -52.89
C ASN A 99 -0.71 11.04 -51.41
N GLU A 100 -1.98 11.14 -51.04
CA GLU A 100 -2.44 11.00 -49.65
C GLU A 100 -2.13 9.62 -49.06
N PHE A 101 -1.80 9.56 -47.78
CA PHE A 101 -1.88 8.28 -47.07
C PHE A 101 -3.35 7.82 -47.02
N PRO A 102 -3.59 6.51 -47.18
CA PRO A 102 -4.94 6.00 -47.11
C PRO A 102 -5.46 6.00 -45.68
N HIS A 103 -6.77 5.99 -45.55
CA HIS A 103 -7.46 5.81 -44.27
C HIS A 103 -7.72 4.33 -44.00
N LEU A 104 -7.70 3.92 -42.74
CA LEU A 104 -7.93 2.55 -42.35
C LEU A 104 -9.43 2.26 -42.28
N GLU A 105 -9.93 1.32 -43.09
CA GLU A 105 -11.32 0.86 -42.99
C GLU A 105 -11.49 -0.08 -41.79
N LYS A 106 -10.68 -1.15 -41.76
CA LYS A 106 -10.72 -2.20 -40.73
C LYS A 106 -9.42 -2.98 -40.67
N VAL A 107 -9.17 -3.56 -39.50
CA VAL A 107 -8.09 -4.54 -39.29
C VAL A 107 -8.64 -5.96 -39.31
N GLN A 108 -8.04 -6.79 -40.16
CA GLN A 108 -8.24 -8.23 -40.21
C GLN A 108 -7.07 -8.93 -39.50
N LEU A 109 -7.39 -9.80 -38.55
CA LEU A 109 -6.43 -10.65 -37.86
C LEU A 109 -6.69 -12.09 -38.30
N GLN A 110 -5.63 -12.79 -38.70
CA GLN A 110 -5.69 -14.19 -39.10
C GLN A 110 -4.57 -14.96 -38.40
N GLY A 111 -4.87 -16.18 -37.94
CA GLY A 111 -3.88 -17.04 -37.28
C GLY A 111 -3.75 -16.84 -35.76
N ASN A 112 -4.45 -15.86 -35.17
CA ASN A 112 -4.49 -15.64 -33.73
C ASN A 112 -5.45 -16.62 -33.03
N LYS A 113 -4.93 -17.75 -32.56
CA LYS A 113 -5.66 -18.76 -31.77
C LYS A 113 -5.46 -18.59 -30.26
N LYS A 114 -4.34 -18.02 -29.82
CA LYS A 114 -3.94 -17.92 -28.41
C LYS A 114 -4.35 -16.59 -27.77
N ILE A 115 -4.40 -15.52 -28.56
CA ILE A 115 -4.87 -14.20 -28.12
C ILE A 115 -6.13 -13.83 -28.89
N LYS A 116 -7.19 -13.43 -28.18
CA LYS A 116 -8.47 -13.07 -28.80
C LYS A 116 -8.31 -11.80 -29.63
N SER A 117 -8.99 -11.75 -30.76
CA SER A 117 -8.94 -10.60 -31.68
C SER A 117 -9.34 -9.27 -31.02
N LYS A 118 -10.23 -9.31 -30.02
CA LYS A 118 -10.65 -8.12 -29.27
C LYS A 118 -9.50 -7.52 -28.48
N ASP A 119 -8.69 -8.35 -27.84
CA ASP A 119 -7.60 -7.92 -26.96
C ASP A 119 -6.47 -7.32 -27.83
N ILE A 120 -6.12 -7.99 -28.94
CA ILE A 120 -5.16 -7.46 -29.90
C ILE A 120 -5.62 -6.10 -30.45
N LYS A 121 -6.89 -5.98 -30.85
CA LYS A 121 -7.44 -4.73 -31.41
C LYS A 121 -7.44 -3.57 -30.43
N LYS A 122 -7.61 -3.85 -29.13
CA LYS A 122 -7.59 -2.85 -28.07
C LYS A 122 -6.19 -2.25 -27.92
N GLU A 123 -5.15 -3.07 -28.02
CA GLU A 123 -3.76 -2.66 -27.77
C GLU A 123 -3.09 -2.01 -28.98
N ILE A 124 -3.43 -2.41 -30.21
CA ILE A 124 -2.86 -1.80 -31.44
C ILE A 124 -3.44 -0.42 -31.77
N ASP A 125 -4.18 0.20 -30.85
CA ASP A 125 -4.79 1.53 -30.98
C ASP A 125 -5.58 1.70 -32.30
N PHE A 126 -6.47 0.75 -32.57
CA PHE A 126 -7.25 0.70 -33.82
C PHE A 126 -8.51 1.57 -33.75
N TYR A 127 -8.61 2.56 -34.67
CA TYR A 127 -9.86 3.30 -34.91
C TYR A 127 -10.21 3.34 -36.42
N PRO A 128 -11.44 2.98 -36.82
CA PRO A 128 -11.89 3.13 -38.20
C PRO A 128 -11.79 4.59 -38.67
N GLY A 129 -11.27 4.80 -39.88
CA GLY A 129 -11.08 6.12 -40.47
C GLY A 129 -9.76 6.79 -40.07
N GLN A 130 -8.89 6.16 -39.27
CA GLN A 130 -7.58 6.73 -38.96
C GLN A 130 -6.65 6.72 -40.19
N MET A 131 -5.86 7.77 -40.38
CA MET A 131 -4.86 7.83 -41.43
C MET A 131 -3.71 6.85 -41.16
N LEU A 132 -3.21 6.20 -42.22
CA LEU A 132 -2.33 5.06 -42.08
C LEU A 132 -1.08 5.14 -42.97
N GLY A 133 0.03 5.60 -42.38
CA GLY A 133 1.36 5.53 -42.98
C GLY A 133 2.16 4.26 -42.60
N PRO A 134 3.28 3.97 -43.29
CA PRO A 134 4.11 2.79 -43.03
C PRO A 134 4.61 2.67 -41.59
N ALA A 135 4.95 3.79 -40.95
CA ALA A 135 5.41 3.82 -39.56
C ALA A 135 4.33 3.32 -38.60
N LYS A 136 3.07 3.72 -38.80
CA LYS A 136 1.95 3.31 -37.95
C LYS A 136 1.61 1.83 -38.15
N ILE A 137 1.66 1.33 -39.39
CA ILE A 137 1.51 -0.10 -39.68
C ILE A 137 2.58 -0.94 -38.98
N ASN A 138 3.84 -0.48 -39.03
CA ASN A 138 4.95 -1.16 -38.35
C ASN A 138 4.83 -1.09 -36.83
N HIS A 139 4.34 0.02 -36.28
CA HIS A 139 4.06 0.12 -34.85
C HIS A 139 3.01 -0.92 -34.43
N MET A 140 1.86 -0.98 -35.12
CA MET A 140 0.82 -1.99 -34.87
C MET A 140 1.38 -3.41 -34.96
N ARG A 141 2.19 -3.71 -35.99
CA ARG A 141 2.87 -5.02 -36.12
C ARG A 141 3.74 -5.34 -34.90
N ARG A 142 4.55 -4.37 -34.43
CA ARG A 142 5.41 -4.54 -33.25
C ARG A 142 4.58 -4.76 -31.99
N THR A 143 3.55 -3.96 -31.76
CA THR A 143 2.62 -4.15 -30.63
C THR A 143 2.01 -5.55 -30.61
N ILE A 144 1.59 -6.09 -31.77
CA ILE A 144 1.11 -7.47 -31.86
C ILE A 144 2.21 -8.46 -31.43
N LEU A 145 3.42 -8.32 -31.98
CA LEU A 145 4.55 -9.18 -31.62
C LEU A 145 4.88 -9.12 -30.13
N ASP A 146 4.85 -7.93 -29.53
CA ASP A 146 5.17 -7.72 -28.13
C ASP A 146 4.10 -8.36 -27.22
N LEU A 147 2.81 -8.27 -27.56
CA LEU A 147 1.75 -9.02 -26.86
C LEU A 147 1.97 -10.53 -26.89
N TYR A 148 2.47 -11.08 -28.01
CA TYR A 148 2.80 -12.50 -28.09
C TYR A 148 4.03 -12.83 -27.23
N LYS A 149 5.06 -11.97 -27.21
CA LYS A 149 6.24 -12.14 -26.35
C LYS A 149 5.87 -12.16 -24.87
N GLU A 150 5.04 -11.23 -24.40
CA GLU A 150 4.53 -11.19 -23.02
C GLU A 150 3.78 -12.48 -22.63
N LYS A 151 3.15 -13.15 -23.60
CA LYS A 151 2.49 -14.44 -23.41
C LYS A 151 3.42 -15.64 -23.63
N GLY A 152 4.74 -15.44 -23.77
CA GLY A 152 5.74 -16.49 -23.94
C GLY A 152 5.90 -17.01 -25.38
N TYR A 153 5.31 -16.37 -26.38
CA TYR A 153 5.44 -16.72 -27.81
C TYR A 153 6.53 -15.89 -28.49
N LEU A 154 7.78 -16.06 -28.04
CA LEU A 154 8.91 -15.23 -28.44
C LEU A 154 9.27 -15.32 -29.93
N LEU A 155 8.91 -16.44 -30.56
CA LEU A 155 9.20 -16.74 -31.96
C LEU A 155 8.01 -16.44 -32.87
N ALA A 156 6.96 -15.80 -32.35
CA ALA A 156 5.83 -15.37 -33.15
C ALA A 156 6.31 -14.44 -34.27
N ASP A 157 5.70 -14.59 -35.45
CA ASP A 157 5.93 -13.72 -36.59
C ASP A 157 4.61 -13.17 -37.11
N VAL A 158 4.65 -11.97 -37.67
CA VAL A 158 3.47 -11.26 -38.16
C VAL A 158 3.75 -10.70 -39.54
N GLU A 159 3.11 -11.29 -40.54
CA GLU A 159 3.11 -10.76 -41.90
C GLU A 159 2.01 -9.71 -42.05
N THR A 160 2.30 -8.63 -42.76
CA THR A 160 1.36 -7.52 -42.95
C THR A 160 1.09 -7.30 -44.43
N THR A 161 -0.19 -7.30 -44.80
CA THR A 161 -0.63 -6.96 -46.16
C THR A 161 -1.68 -5.86 -46.11
N SER A 162 -1.64 -4.95 -47.08
CA SER A 162 -2.58 -3.84 -47.20
C SER A 162 -3.27 -3.92 -48.55
N THR A 163 -4.60 -3.97 -48.54
CA THR A 163 -5.42 -4.03 -49.76
C THR A 163 -6.36 -2.83 -49.82
N PRO A 164 -6.54 -2.18 -50.99
CA PRO A 164 -7.56 -1.14 -51.16
C PRO A 164 -8.95 -1.61 -50.78
N SER A 165 -9.77 -0.72 -50.21
CA SER A 165 -11.18 -0.97 -49.93
C SER A 165 -11.98 -1.07 -51.22
N GLU A 166 -12.87 -2.06 -51.28
CA GLU A 166 -13.83 -2.20 -52.38
C GLU A 166 -15.02 -1.23 -52.25
N THR A 167 -15.24 -0.66 -51.06
CA THR A 167 -16.45 0.12 -50.74
C THR A 167 -16.21 1.60 -50.49
N ARG A 168 -14.99 1.99 -50.08
CA ARG A 168 -14.65 3.38 -49.75
C ARG A 168 -13.40 3.84 -50.48
N ALA A 169 -13.50 4.99 -51.15
CA ALA A 169 -12.37 5.62 -51.81
C ALA A 169 -11.28 6.01 -50.79
N ASN A 170 -10.01 5.89 -51.19
CA ASN A 170 -8.83 6.18 -50.36
C ASN A 170 -8.79 5.47 -48.99
N HIS A 171 -9.47 4.33 -48.86
CA HIS A 171 -9.40 3.49 -47.67
C HIS A 171 -8.67 2.17 -47.97
N ILE A 172 -7.97 1.63 -46.97
CA ILE A 172 -7.33 0.31 -47.03
C ILE A 172 -7.80 -0.59 -45.89
N VAL A 173 -7.80 -1.89 -46.16
CA VAL A 173 -7.92 -2.95 -45.17
C VAL A 173 -6.52 -3.48 -44.89
N VAL A 174 -6.12 -3.49 -43.62
CA VAL A 174 -4.85 -4.10 -43.21
C VAL A 174 -5.12 -5.47 -42.63
N ARG A 175 -4.43 -6.46 -43.19
CA ARG A 175 -4.44 -7.83 -42.71
C ARG A 175 -3.11 -8.15 -42.05
N PHE A 176 -3.18 -8.55 -40.78
CA PHE A 176 -2.06 -9.16 -40.06
C PHE A 176 -2.26 -10.68 -40.03
N THR A 177 -1.37 -11.40 -40.69
CA THR A 177 -1.31 -12.86 -40.66
C THR A 177 -0.27 -13.26 -39.62
N ILE A 178 -0.76 -13.80 -38.50
CA ILE A 178 0.04 -14.12 -37.33
C ILE A 178 0.39 -15.60 -37.36
N ASN A 179 1.69 -15.89 -37.31
CA ASN A 179 2.22 -17.21 -37.05
C ASN A 179 2.72 -17.25 -35.60
N GLU A 180 1.89 -17.79 -34.70
CA GLU A 180 2.15 -17.74 -33.25
C GLU A 180 3.37 -18.57 -32.83
N ARG A 181 3.76 -19.56 -33.64
CA ARG A 181 4.75 -20.60 -33.28
C ARG A 181 4.43 -21.27 -31.93
N ASN A 182 5.38 -22.01 -31.38
CA ASN A 182 5.21 -22.64 -30.08
C ASN A 182 5.46 -21.63 -28.96
N LYS A 183 4.76 -21.84 -27.84
CA LYS A 183 5.09 -21.15 -26.59
C LYS A 183 6.44 -21.66 -26.11
N VAL A 184 7.35 -20.74 -25.81
CA VAL A 184 8.69 -21.06 -25.32
C VAL A 184 8.65 -21.12 -23.80
N GLN A 185 9.26 -22.15 -23.22
CA GLN A 185 9.40 -22.33 -21.77
C GLN A 185 10.88 -22.38 -21.38
N VAL A 186 11.25 -21.74 -20.28
CA VAL A 186 12.62 -21.77 -19.76
C VAL A 186 12.88 -23.13 -19.12
N GLN A 187 13.63 -24.00 -19.79
CA GLN A 187 13.91 -25.35 -19.31
C GLN A 187 15.04 -25.38 -18.28
N LYS A 188 16.10 -24.59 -18.48
CA LYS A 188 17.25 -24.59 -17.58
C LYS A 188 18.00 -23.27 -17.59
N ILE A 189 18.43 -22.84 -16.41
CA ILE A 189 19.25 -21.66 -16.20
C ILE A 189 20.59 -22.10 -15.61
N ARG A 190 21.69 -21.74 -16.26
CA ARG A 190 23.04 -22.15 -15.90
C ARG A 190 23.91 -20.92 -15.67
N PHE A 191 24.62 -20.95 -14.56
CA PHE A 191 25.66 -19.99 -14.24
C PHE A 191 27.02 -20.65 -14.49
N HIS A 192 27.95 -19.87 -15.01
CA HIS A 192 29.33 -20.22 -15.29
C HIS A 192 30.26 -19.18 -14.66
N GLY A 193 31.40 -19.61 -14.15
CA GLY A 193 32.37 -18.71 -13.49
C GLY A 193 32.10 -18.46 -12.01
N ASN A 194 30.95 -18.89 -11.50
CA ASN A 194 30.63 -18.87 -10.07
C ASN A 194 31.40 -19.96 -9.30
N GLN A 195 32.18 -19.57 -8.29
CA GLN A 195 33.00 -20.47 -7.46
C GLN A 195 32.53 -20.46 -6.01
N ASN A 196 32.12 -19.30 -5.49
CA ASN A 196 31.69 -19.12 -4.10
C ASN A 196 30.22 -19.50 -3.89
N PHE A 197 29.37 -19.41 -4.92
CA PHE A 197 27.96 -19.78 -4.83
C PHE A 197 27.54 -20.81 -5.85
N SER A 198 26.63 -21.71 -5.47
CA SER A 198 26.06 -22.70 -6.39
C SER A 198 25.05 -22.09 -7.35
N ASN A 199 24.89 -22.69 -8.55
CA ASN A 199 23.86 -22.30 -9.52
C ASN A 199 22.45 -22.28 -8.92
N LYS A 200 22.18 -23.17 -7.95
CA LYS A 200 20.91 -23.22 -7.22
C LYS A 200 20.71 -21.98 -6.34
N LYS A 201 21.76 -21.47 -5.68
CA LYS A 201 21.67 -20.27 -4.83
C LYS A 201 21.45 -19.01 -5.68
N LEU A 202 22.14 -18.90 -6.82
CA LEU A 202 21.99 -17.77 -7.76
C LEU A 202 20.63 -17.76 -8.44
N ARG A 203 20.17 -18.91 -8.95
CA ARG A 203 18.84 -19.04 -9.57
C ARG A 203 17.68 -18.75 -8.61
N LYS A 204 17.88 -18.93 -7.31
CA LYS A 204 16.86 -18.55 -6.31
C LYS A 204 16.67 -17.03 -6.19
N GLN A 205 17.66 -16.23 -6.62
CA GLN A 205 17.58 -14.77 -6.58
C GLN A 205 16.73 -14.20 -7.70
N PHE A 206 16.53 -14.95 -8.80
CA PHE A 206 15.56 -14.56 -9.82
C PHE A 206 14.17 -14.61 -9.20
N GLU A 207 13.36 -13.57 -9.35
CA GLU A 207 11.99 -13.51 -8.85
C GLU A 207 10.99 -14.03 -9.88
N ASP A 208 11.18 -13.63 -11.14
CA ASP A 208 10.25 -13.89 -12.23
C ASP A 208 10.71 -15.02 -13.17
N THR A 209 11.98 -15.03 -13.54
CA THR A 209 12.56 -15.98 -14.49
C THR A 209 12.86 -17.30 -13.78
N LYS A 210 12.02 -18.30 -14.01
CA LYS A 210 12.13 -19.60 -13.34
C LYS A 210 12.38 -20.71 -14.34
N GLU A 211 12.82 -21.86 -13.84
CA GLU A 211 12.80 -23.09 -14.65
C GLU A 211 11.39 -23.68 -14.66
N ASP A 212 11.03 -24.30 -15.77
CA ASP A 212 9.81 -25.06 -15.95
C ASP A 212 9.77 -26.25 -15.00
N THR A 213 8.59 -26.56 -14.49
CA THR A 213 8.36 -27.63 -13.52
C THR A 213 7.03 -28.30 -13.81
N TRP A 214 6.87 -29.57 -13.39
CA TRP A 214 5.68 -30.37 -13.70
C TRP A 214 4.33 -29.75 -13.29
N TRP A 215 4.32 -28.81 -12.33
CA TRP A 215 3.13 -28.12 -11.82
C TRP A 215 3.06 -26.63 -12.20
N ARG A 216 4.09 -26.05 -12.82
CA ARG A 216 4.17 -24.62 -13.12
C ARG A 216 5.06 -24.37 -14.33
N GLY A 217 4.45 -23.79 -15.36
CA GLY A 217 5.13 -23.28 -16.55
C GLY A 217 6.12 -22.16 -16.25
N ALA A 218 7.07 -21.95 -17.14
CA ALA A 218 8.11 -20.93 -17.04
C ALA A 218 8.17 -20.09 -18.32
N ASP A 219 7.32 -19.08 -18.39
CA ASP A 219 7.34 -18.10 -19.47
C ASP A 219 8.59 -17.21 -19.33
N PHE A 220 9.25 -16.94 -20.46
CA PHE A 220 10.39 -16.02 -20.49
C PHE A 220 9.93 -14.63 -20.92
N ASP A 221 10.36 -13.63 -20.15
CA ASP A 221 10.16 -12.22 -20.43
C ASP A 221 11.54 -11.53 -20.41
N PRO A 222 11.97 -10.89 -21.51
CA PRO A 222 13.28 -10.24 -21.59
C PRO A 222 13.49 -9.10 -20.58
N GLU A 223 12.44 -8.34 -20.26
CA GLU A 223 12.54 -7.22 -19.32
C GLU A 223 12.71 -7.74 -17.90
N LYS A 224 11.87 -8.71 -17.51
CA LYS A 224 11.98 -9.38 -16.20
C LYS A 224 13.32 -10.08 -16.02
N PHE A 225 13.82 -10.74 -17.07
CA PHE A 225 15.14 -11.37 -17.04
C PHE A 225 16.27 -10.36 -16.81
N THR A 226 16.15 -9.15 -17.36
CA THR A 226 17.14 -8.08 -17.14
C THR A 226 17.13 -7.61 -15.68
N THR A 227 15.95 -7.44 -15.09
CA THR A 227 15.78 -7.14 -13.66
C THR A 227 16.36 -8.25 -12.78
N ASP A 228 16.05 -9.50 -13.08
CA ASP A 228 16.55 -10.68 -12.37
C ASP A 228 18.08 -10.81 -12.41
N LYS A 229 18.72 -10.46 -13.53
CA LYS A 229 20.19 -10.36 -13.61
C LYS A 229 20.74 -9.33 -12.61
N GLY A 230 20.04 -8.21 -12.44
CA GLY A 230 20.35 -7.20 -11.41
C GLY A 230 20.30 -7.79 -10.00
N LEU A 231 19.24 -8.53 -9.66
CA LEU A 231 19.08 -9.18 -8.35
C LEU A 231 20.22 -10.16 -8.02
N VAL A 232 20.75 -10.86 -9.01
CA VAL A 232 21.93 -11.72 -8.81
C VAL A 232 23.16 -10.89 -8.46
N LEU A 233 23.41 -9.78 -9.15
CA LEU A 233 24.53 -8.87 -8.83
C LEU A 233 24.35 -8.24 -7.45
N ASP A 234 23.14 -7.84 -7.09
CA ASP A 234 22.83 -7.28 -5.78
C ASP A 234 23.05 -8.32 -4.67
N PHE A 235 22.69 -9.58 -4.90
CA PHE A 235 23.01 -10.69 -4.00
C PHE A 235 24.52 -10.87 -3.81
N TYR A 236 25.31 -10.83 -4.89
CA TYR A 236 26.77 -10.89 -4.79
C TYR A 236 27.33 -9.72 -3.95
N ARG A 237 26.87 -8.50 -4.22
CA ARG A 237 27.29 -7.27 -3.51
C ARG A 237 26.86 -7.25 -2.05
N LYS A 238 25.71 -7.87 -1.72
CA LYS A 238 25.24 -8.10 -0.35
C LYS A 238 26.16 -9.03 0.43
N GLU A 239 26.75 -10.02 -0.24
CA GLU A 239 27.65 -11.01 0.37
C GLU A 239 29.13 -10.60 0.33
N GLY A 240 29.44 -9.37 -0.10
CA GLY A 240 30.80 -8.80 -0.06
C GLY A 240 31.56 -8.78 -1.38
N PHE A 241 30.95 -9.25 -2.47
CA PHE A 241 31.57 -9.27 -3.80
C PHE A 241 31.23 -7.98 -4.56
N ARG A 242 31.93 -6.89 -4.22
CA ARG A 242 31.67 -5.55 -4.78
C ARG A 242 31.82 -5.50 -6.30
N ASP A 243 32.89 -6.10 -6.80
CA ASP A 243 33.29 -6.04 -8.21
C ASP A 243 32.64 -7.17 -9.05
N ALA A 244 31.60 -7.82 -8.51
CA ALA A 244 30.88 -8.86 -9.23
C ALA A 244 30.20 -8.30 -10.48
N GLU A 245 30.38 -9.00 -11.60
CA GLU A 245 29.84 -8.61 -12.89
C GLU A 245 29.31 -9.80 -13.69
N ILE A 246 28.30 -9.54 -14.53
CA ILE A 246 27.84 -10.48 -15.54
C ILE A 246 28.56 -10.13 -16.85
N LEU A 247 29.45 -11.01 -17.28
CA LEU A 247 30.29 -10.80 -18.47
C LEU A 247 29.48 -10.91 -19.76
N ARG A 248 28.56 -11.89 -19.81
CA ARG A 248 27.68 -12.15 -20.95
C ARG A 248 26.57 -13.12 -20.57
N ASP A 249 25.51 -13.12 -21.36
CA ASP A 249 24.47 -14.13 -21.35
C ASP A 249 24.23 -14.69 -22.76
N SER A 250 23.65 -15.88 -22.83
CA SER A 250 23.29 -16.55 -24.08
C SER A 250 21.95 -17.24 -23.91
N LEU A 251 21.05 -16.99 -24.88
CA LEU A 251 19.75 -17.65 -24.99
C LEU A 251 19.80 -18.62 -26.15
N SER A 252 19.48 -19.89 -25.90
CA SER A 252 19.43 -20.92 -26.94
C SER A 252 18.13 -21.71 -26.88
N TYR A 253 17.68 -22.19 -28.04
CA TYR A 253 16.43 -22.95 -28.17
C TYR A 253 16.73 -24.42 -28.46
N GLY A 254 15.91 -25.32 -27.91
CA GLY A 254 15.90 -26.73 -28.27
C GLY A 254 15.46 -26.95 -29.73
N PRO A 255 15.65 -28.17 -30.29
CA PRO A 255 15.32 -28.47 -31.69
C PRO A 255 13.88 -28.16 -32.10
N GLU A 256 12.91 -28.35 -31.18
CA GLU A 256 11.50 -28.05 -31.42
C GLU A 256 11.11 -26.58 -31.20
N GLN A 257 12.06 -25.72 -30.80
CA GLN A 257 11.85 -24.31 -30.49
C GLN A 257 10.77 -24.08 -29.41
N LYS A 258 10.65 -25.03 -28.48
CA LYS A 258 9.78 -24.96 -27.29
C LYS A 258 10.58 -24.72 -26.02
N ASP A 259 11.75 -25.34 -25.93
CA ASP A 259 12.59 -25.27 -24.74
C ASP A 259 13.63 -24.17 -24.90
N MET A 260 13.75 -23.28 -23.91
CA MET A 260 14.81 -22.28 -23.83
C MET A 260 15.83 -22.67 -22.76
N PHE A 261 17.11 -22.53 -23.11
CA PHE A 261 18.23 -22.67 -22.21
C PHE A 261 18.94 -21.32 -22.07
N ILE A 262 19.15 -20.91 -20.83
CA ILE A 262 19.78 -19.65 -20.47
C ILE A 262 21.13 -19.95 -19.84
N ASP A 263 22.21 -19.45 -20.43
CA ASP A 263 23.57 -19.55 -19.89
C ASP A 263 24.08 -18.14 -19.55
N ILE A 264 24.57 -17.96 -18.33
CA ILE A 264 25.05 -16.68 -17.79
C ILE A 264 26.47 -16.86 -17.28
N TRP A 265 27.39 -16.02 -17.73
CA TRP A 265 28.78 -16.02 -17.29
C TRP A 265 28.99 -14.88 -16.31
N VAL A 266 29.40 -15.22 -15.09
CA VAL A 266 29.66 -14.27 -14.01
C VAL A 266 31.14 -14.26 -13.66
N GLN A 267 31.64 -13.09 -13.28
CA GLN A 267 32.93 -12.90 -12.65
C GLN A 267 32.67 -12.39 -11.23
N GLU A 268 32.97 -13.20 -10.23
CA GLU A 268 32.61 -12.88 -8.83
C GLU A 268 33.51 -11.79 -8.23
N GLY A 269 34.77 -11.72 -8.66
CA GLY A 269 35.78 -10.91 -7.99
C GLY A 269 36.17 -11.49 -6.62
N ILE A 270 36.74 -10.65 -5.77
CA ILE A 270 37.14 -11.01 -4.40
C ILE A 270 36.12 -10.49 -3.39
N GLN A 271 36.08 -11.13 -2.22
CA GLN A 271 35.23 -10.68 -1.11
C GLN A 271 35.93 -9.56 -0.34
N TYR A 272 35.25 -8.42 -0.23
CA TYR A 272 35.75 -7.24 0.47
C TYR A 272 35.24 -7.16 1.91
N LYS A 273 35.98 -6.44 2.74
CA LYS A 273 35.61 -6.04 4.10
C LYS A 273 35.60 -4.53 4.25
N PHE A 274 34.77 -4.03 5.17
CA PHE A 274 34.79 -2.63 5.56
C PHE A 274 36.07 -2.30 6.33
N GLY A 275 36.79 -1.29 5.85
CA GLY A 275 38.01 -0.76 6.44
C GLY A 275 37.73 0.32 7.48
N LYS A 276 38.46 1.43 7.41
CA LYS A 276 38.24 2.61 8.24
C LYS A 276 36.99 3.36 7.77
N ILE A 277 36.15 3.72 8.72
CA ILE A 277 34.95 4.53 8.49
C ILE A 277 35.24 5.97 8.92
N LYS A 278 34.90 6.93 8.07
CA LYS A 278 35.05 8.37 8.31
C LYS A 278 33.78 9.10 7.91
N PHE A 279 33.56 10.23 8.54
CA PHE A 279 32.50 11.18 8.22
C PHE A 279 33.16 12.53 7.94
N ASP A 280 32.72 13.19 6.88
CA ASP A 280 33.18 14.52 6.50
C ASP A 280 31.98 15.42 6.19
N GLY A 281 32.09 16.70 6.54
CA GLY A 281 31.02 17.69 6.35
C GLY A 281 29.90 17.67 7.41
N ASN A 282 29.95 16.78 8.40
CA ASN A 282 29.01 16.79 9.53
C ASN A 282 29.31 17.93 10.52
N LYS A 283 28.33 18.81 10.76
CA LYS A 283 28.39 19.90 11.75
C LYS A 283 27.33 19.73 12.83
N LEU A 284 26.16 19.16 12.49
CA LEU A 284 25.07 18.93 13.43
C LEU A 284 25.38 17.82 14.43
N TYR A 285 25.90 16.69 13.94
CA TYR A 285 26.21 15.51 14.75
C TYR A 285 27.72 15.28 14.81
N THR A 286 28.20 14.77 15.95
CA THR A 286 29.59 14.34 16.11
C THR A 286 29.87 13.08 15.28
N ALA A 287 31.14 12.89 14.89
CA ALA A 287 31.53 11.70 14.14
C ALA A 287 31.28 10.41 14.94
N GLU A 288 31.39 10.47 16.27
CA GLU A 288 31.10 9.37 17.18
C GLU A 288 29.60 9.00 17.18
N GLN A 289 28.70 9.99 17.19
CA GLN A 289 27.26 9.75 17.09
C GLN A 289 26.88 9.10 15.76
N LEU A 290 27.43 9.60 14.65
CA LEU A 290 27.20 9.03 13.32
C LEU A 290 27.80 7.63 13.19
N TYR A 291 28.95 7.37 13.81
CA TYR A 291 29.57 6.04 13.83
C TYR A 291 28.69 5.02 14.56
N VAL A 292 28.14 5.39 15.73
CA VAL A 292 27.21 4.52 16.47
C VAL A 292 25.93 4.29 15.68
N ALA A 293 25.38 5.33 15.07
CA ALA A 293 24.16 5.22 14.26
C ALA A 293 24.34 4.38 13.00
N ALA A 294 25.52 4.45 12.35
CA ALA A 294 25.81 3.68 11.14
C ALA A 294 25.82 2.17 11.40
N ASP A 295 26.24 1.72 12.59
CA ASP A 295 26.26 0.30 12.96
C ASP A 295 27.00 -0.59 11.93
N ILE A 296 28.08 -0.04 11.36
CA ILE A 296 29.07 -0.76 10.53
C ILE A 296 30.39 -0.71 11.29
N LYS A 297 31.04 -1.87 11.45
CA LYS A 297 32.32 -1.97 12.15
C LYS A 297 33.44 -2.31 11.18
N LYS A 298 34.64 -1.86 11.52
CA LYS A 298 35.85 -2.26 10.80
C LYS A 298 36.01 -3.78 10.88
N GLY A 299 36.21 -4.41 9.73
CA GLY A 299 36.35 -5.86 9.59
C GLY A 299 35.06 -6.61 9.25
N ASP A 300 33.90 -5.94 9.31
CA ASP A 300 32.64 -6.51 8.81
C ASP A 300 32.78 -6.83 7.30
N ILE A 301 32.13 -7.91 6.85
CA ILE A 301 32.06 -8.22 5.41
C ILE A 301 31.32 -7.07 4.71
N TYR A 302 31.86 -6.63 3.58
CA TYR A 302 31.21 -5.59 2.76
C TYR A 302 29.78 -6.01 2.43
N ASN A 303 28.84 -5.08 2.51
CA ASN A 303 27.46 -5.33 2.16
C ASN A 303 26.85 -4.05 1.61
N ALA A 304 26.62 -4.03 0.30
CA ALA A 304 26.09 -2.86 -0.40
C ALA A 304 24.67 -2.48 0.05
N GLU A 305 23.82 -3.48 0.34
CA GLU A 305 22.44 -3.25 0.80
C GLU A 305 22.46 -2.61 2.20
N LYS A 306 23.25 -3.15 3.13
CA LYS A 306 23.46 -2.56 4.47
C LYS A 306 24.02 -1.14 4.36
N LEU A 307 24.95 -0.89 3.43
CA LEU A 307 25.49 0.44 3.20
C LEU A 307 24.39 1.42 2.76
N MET A 308 23.54 1.03 1.82
CA MET A 308 22.40 1.85 1.37
C MET A 308 21.40 2.08 2.49
N GLU A 309 21.04 1.05 3.26
CA GLU A 309 20.16 1.14 4.45
C GLU A 309 20.71 2.14 5.47
N VAL A 310 22.03 2.11 5.73
CA VAL A 310 22.68 3.05 6.65
C VAL A 310 22.58 4.48 6.15
N VAL A 311 22.79 4.71 4.86
CA VAL A 311 22.70 6.04 4.25
C VAL A 311 21.27 6.58 4.32
N SER A 312 20.26 5.79 3.94
CA SER A 312 18.88 6.24 3.82
C SER A 312 18.10 6.17 5.14
N GLU A 313 18.14 5.04 5.83
CA GLU A 313 17.26 4.72 6.96
C GLU A 313 17.86 5.06 8.32
N LYS A 314 19.20 5.03 8.46
CA LYS A 314 19.87 5.39 9.72
C LYS A 314 20.31 6.85 9.72
N LEU A 315 21.36 7.17 8.96
CA LEU A 315 21.95 8.50 8.93
C LEU A 315 20.99 9.51 8.29
N GLY A 316 20.38 9.17 7.15
CA GLY A 316 19.39 10.01 6.48
C GLY A 316 18.21 10.37 7.37
N THR A 317 17.65 9.40 8.10
CA THR A 317 16.56 9.64 9.06
C THR A 317 16.98 10.59 10.19
N LEU A 318 18.20 10.48 10.75
CA LEU A 318 18.69 11.41 11.77
C LEU A 318 18.70 12.87 11.31
N TYR A 319 19.10 13.11 10.06
CA TYR A 319 19.10 14.45 9.46
C TYR A 319 17.67 14.92 9.13
N TYR A 320 16.85 14.06 8.56
CA TYR A 320 15.44 14.34 8.28
C TYR A 320 14.65 14.68 9.55
N ASP A 321 14.91 13.99 10.65
CA ASP A 321 14.26 14.24 11.94
C ASP A 321 14.68 15.55 12.60
N ALA A 322 15.88 16.04 12.26
CA ALA A 322 16.39 17.35 12.67
C ALA A 322 16.04 18.47 11.68
N GLY A 323 15.30 18.18 10.61
CA GLY A 323 14.82 19.15 9.63
C GLY A 323 15.69 19.35 8.40
N TYR A 324 16.79 18.62 8.27
CA TYR A 324 17.71 18.73 7.14
C TYR A 324 17.27 17.80 5.99
N ILE A 325 16.12 18.12 5.38
CA ILE A 325 15.52 17.27 4.32
C ILE A 325 16.30 17.26 3.02
N TYR A 326 17.15 18.27 2.81
CA TYR A 326 18.03 18.38 1.64
C TYR A 326 19.44 17.87 1.92
N ALA A 327 19.68 17.30 3.11
CA ALA A 327 20.95 16.70 3.45
C ALA A 327 21.27 15.57 2.46
N ARG A 328 22.48 15.61 1.90
CA ARG A 328 22.99 14.57 1.01
C ARG A 328 24.14 13.86 1.68
N ILE A 329 24.01 12.54 1.78
CA ILE A 329 25.04 11.66 2.33
C ILE A 329 25.52 10.77 1.20
N ILE A 330 26.76 10.97 0.77
CA ILE A 330 27.37 10.23 -0.33
C ILE A 330 28.44 9.31 0.25
N PRO A 331 28.25 7.98 0.24
CA PRO A 331 29.30 7.07 0.62
C PRO A 331 30.38 7.06 -0.46
N GLN A 332 31.60 7.47 -0.11
CA GLN A 332 32.78 7.35 -0.96
C GLN A 332 33.61 6.15 -0.50
N GLU A 333 33.72 5.17 -1.38
CA GLU A 333 34.54 3.97 -1.18
C GLU A 333 35.95 4.20 -1.71
N THR A 334 36.96 3.93 -0.88
CA THR A 334 38.38 4.01 -1.26
C THR A 334 39.05 2.65 -1.02
N PRO A 335 39.46 1.92 -2.07
CA PRO A 335 40.24 0.70 -1.89
C PRO A 335 41.57 1.01 -1.21
N VAL A 336 41.88 0.33 -0.11
CA VAL A 336 43.12 0.55 0.66
C VAL A 336 44.02 -0.68 0.72
N ALA A 337 43.45 -1.86 0.50
CA ALA A 337 44.15 -3.12 0.34
C ALA A 337 43.43 -3.97 -0.70
N THR A 338 43.95 -5.17 -0.97
CA THR A 338 43.33 -6.11 -1.91
C THR A 338 41.90 -6.45 -1.48
N ASP A 339 41.65 -6.80 -0.21
CA ASP A 339 40.33 -7.24 0.28
C ASP A 339 39.61 -6.21 1.18
N THR A 340 40.07 -4.95 1.22
CA THR A 340 39.58 -3.97 2.19
C THR A 340 39.28 -2.61 1.55
N VAL A 341 38.11 -2.05 1.88
CA VAL A 341 37.62 -0.76 1.37
C VAL A 341 37.34 0.18 2.53
N ASP A 342 38.04 1.32 2.56
CA ASP A 342 37.72 2.41 3.47
C ASP A 342 36.48 3.15 3.00
N LEU A 343 35.64 3.57 3.94
CA LEU A 343 34.37 4.22 3.68
C LEU A 343 34.38 5.64 4.27
N THR A 344 34.24 6.64 3.41
CA THR A 344 34.10 8.04 3.83
C THR A 344 32.71 8.53 3.45
N PHE A 345 31.86 8.81 4.43
CA PHE A 345 30.57 9.44 4.19
C PHE A 345 30.77 10.95 4.03
N LEU A 346 30.63 11.45 2.81
CA LEU A 346 30.61 12.87 2.51
C LEU A 346 29.20 13.41 2.77
N ILE A 347 29.07 14.28 3.75
CA ILE A 347 27.79 14.83 4.21
C ILE A 347 27.72 16.30 3.81
N ASN A 348 26.76 16.64 2.98
CA ASN A 348 26.34 18.02 2.80
C ASN A 348 25.01 18.22 3.52
N GLU A 349 25.03 18.86 4.69
CA GLU A 349 23.84 18.99 5.54
C GLU A 349 22.80 19.96 4.96
N GLU A 350 23.24 20.99 4.22
CA GLU A 350 22.40 22.15 3.87
C GLU A 350 21.73 22.79 5.10
N LYS A 351 20.75 23.68 4.89
CA LYS A 351 20.00 24.33 5.99
C LYS A 351 18.80 23.47 6.42
N PRO A 352 18.41 23.51 7.71
CA PRO A 352 17.18 22.88 8.16
C PRO A 352 15.97 23.67 7.66
N VAL A 353 14.92 22.97 7.25
CA VAL A 353 13.67 23.58 6.79
C VAL A 353 12.67 23.73 7.91
N LYS A 354 11.83 24.76 7.81
CA LYS A 354 10.69 25.01 8.69
C LYS A 354 9.39 24.71 7.98
N VAL A 355 8.42 24.23 8.75
CA VAL A 355 7.05 24.04 8.27
C VAL A 355 6.36 25.39 8.25
N ARG A 356 6.03 25.90 7.07
CA ARG A 356 5.32 27.18 6.92
C ARG A 356 3.81 27.01 7.12
N LYS A 357 3.21 26.01 6.47
CA LYS A 357 1.77 25.69 6.61
C LYS A 357 1.54 24.18 6.61
N VAL A 358 0.45 23.78 7.26
CA VAL A 358 -0.07 22.42 7.19
C VAL A 358 -1.50 22.47 6.65
N ARG A 359 -1.67 21.97 5.42
CA ARG A 359 -2.92 21.94 4.68
C ARG A 359 -3.49 20.52 4.74
N ILE A 360 -4.78 20.40 5.02
CA ILE A 360 -5.51 19.13 5.00
C ILE A 360 -6.43 19.16 3.78
N VAL A 361 -6.42 18.11 2.98
CA VAL A 361 -7.22 18.00 1.75
C VAL A 361 -7.91 16.64 1.67
N GLY A 362 -9.07 16.60 1.02
CA GLY A 362 -9.86 15.36 0.84
C GLY A 362 -10.87 15.07 1.96
N ASN A 363 -10.87 15.86 3.04
CA ASN A 363 -11.87 15.78 4.11
C ASN A 363 -13.17 16.51 3.74
N THR A 364 -14.10 15.81 3.10
CA THR A 364 -15.38 16.39 2.64
C THR A 364 -16.45 16.41 3.73
N THR A 365 -16.48 15.40 4.60
CA THR A 365 -17.46 15.26 5.69
C THR A 365 -16.84 15.62 7.03
N THR A 366 -15.61 15.15 7.27
CA THR A 366 -14.88 15.33 8.52
C THR A 366 -14.37 16.75 8.61
N LYS A 367 -14.69 17.42 9.71
CA LYS A 367 -14.24 18.79 9.95
C LYS A 367 -12.72 18.81 10.07
N ASP A 368 -12.07 19.78 9.43
CA ASP A 368 -10.61 19.95 9.44
C ASP A 368 -10.02 19.86 10.85
N LYS A 369 -10.70 20.45 11.85
CA LYS A 369 -10.26 20.42 13.26
C LYS A 369 -10.07 19.01 13.84
N VAL A 370 -10.82 18.02 13.35
CA VAL A 370 -10.76 16.63 13.81
C VAL A 370 -9.45 15.98 13.40
N ILE A 371 -8.95 16.31 12.20
CA ILE A 371 -7.66 15.85 11.69
C ILE A 371 -6.54 16.68 12.31
N ARG A 372 -6.70 18.02 12.30
CA ARG A 372 -5.69 18.98 12.75
C ARG A 372 -5.25 18.75 14.20
N ARG A 373 -6.17 18.39 15.09
CA ARG A 373 -5.88 18.13 16.51
C ARG A 373 -5.03 16.88 16.76
N GLU A 374 -5.00 15.94 15.81
CA GLU A 374 -4.14 14.74 15.89
C GLU A 374 -2.75 14.98 15.27
N LEU A 375 -2.51 16.14 14.65
CA LEU A 375 -1.21 16.48 14.08
C LEU A 375 -0.21 16.88 15.17
N HIS A 376 1.04 16.46 14.99
CA HIS A 376 2.17 16.79 15.86
C HIS A 376 3.19 17.71 15.19
N MET A 377 3.12 17.88 13.88
CA MET A 377 3.86 18.89 13.13
C MET A 377 3.03 20.16 13.00
N PHE A 378 3.54 21.27 13.54
CA PHE A 378 2.88 22.56 13.54
C PHE A 378 3.62 23.60 12.69
N PRO A 379 2.90 24.57 12.09
CA PRO A 379 3.52 25.73 11.48
C PRO A 379 4.53 26.44 12.41
N GLY A 380 5.68 26.84 11.85
CA GLY A 380 6.80 27.49 12.53
C GLY A 380 7.84 26.52 13.11
N GLN A 381 7.53 25.22 13.23
CA GLN A 381 8.48 24.23 13.73
C GLN A 381 9.48 23.82 12.65
N THR A 382 10.70 23.46 13.08
CA THR A 382 11.65 22.73 12.23
C THR A 382 11.04 21.38 11.84
N PHE A 383 11.17 21.01 10.57
CA PHE A 383 10.63 19.74 10.09
C PHE A 383 11.18 18.54 10.87
N SER A 384 10.34 17.53 11.10
CA SER A 384 10.75 16.25 11.67
C SER A 384 9.93 15.14 11.02
N LYS A 385 10.62 14.17 10.39
CA LYS A 385 9.98 13.01 9.77
C LYS A 385 9.26 12.17 10.82
N ALA A 386 9.85 11.95 11.99
CA ALA A 386 9.24 11.23 13.10
C ALA A 386 7.89 11.82 13.52
N LEU A 387 7.81 13.15 13.68
CA LEU A 387 6.56 13.83 14.03
C LEU A 387 5.54 13.81 12.88
N LEU A 388 5.98 13.90 11.62
CA LEU A 388 5.09 13.78 10.46
C LEU A 388 4.49 12.37 10.35
N MET A 389 5.32 11.33 10.43
CA MET A 389 4.88 9.93 10.41
C MET A 389 3.97 9.62 11.59
N ARG A 390 4.25 10.20 12.76
CA ARG A 390 3.35 10.12 13.90
C ARG A 390 2.00 10.78 13.61
N SER A 391 2.00 11.99 13.04
CA SER A 391 0.76 12.69 12.66
C SER A 391 -0.08 11.84 11.70
N GLN A 392 0.57 11.26 10.67
CA GLN A 392 -0.07 10.32 9.75
C GLN A 392 -0.69 9.13 10.49
N ARG A 393 0.06 8.52 11.42
CA ARG A 393 -0.41 7.40 12.22
C ARG A 393 -1.61 7.76 13.10
N GLU A 394 -1.58 8.88 13.82
CA GLU A 394 -2.70 9.28 14.70
C GLU A 394 -3.97 9.56 13.88
N VAL A 395 -3.83 10.22 12.72
CA VAL A 395 -4.95 10.43 11.79
C VAL A 395 -5.46 9.09 11.22
N TRP A 396 -4.57 8.14 10.92
CA TRP A 396 -4.94 6.79 10.50
C TRP A 396 -5.71 6.03 11.59
N VAL A 397 -5.27 6.14 12.85
CA VAL A 397 -5.89 5.49 14.01
C VAL A 397 -7.31 6.00 14.29
N LEU A 398 -7.66 7.22 13.85
CA LEU A 398 -9.07 7.69 13.87
C LEU A 398 -10.01 6.75 13.09
N ASN A 399 -9.47 5.99 12.13
CA ASN A 399 -10.20 5.00 11.36
C ASN A 399 -11.28 5.60 10.43
N TYR A 400 -11.25 6.93 10.23
CA TYR A 400 -12.15 7.73 9.37
C TYR A 400 -11.78 7.74 7.89
N PHE A 401 -10.55 7.32 7.58
CA PHE A 401 -9.96 7.45 6.26
C PHE A 401 -9.52 6.07 5.74
N ALA A 402 -9.70 5.84 4.43
CA ALA A 402 -9.13 4.70 3.72
C ALA A 402 -7.67 4.93 3.38
N ASN A 403 -7.28 6.19 3.16
CA ASN A 403 -5.90 6.59 2.89
C ASN A 403 -5.53 7.86 3.66
N VAL A 404 -4.28 7.96 4.12
CA VAL A 404 -3.70 9.17 4.75
C VAL A 404 -2.28 9.31 4.23
N ASN A 405 -2.07 10.23 3.28
CA ASN A 405 -0.78 10.45 2.62
C ASN A 405 -0.25 11.85 2.93
N PRO A 406 0.83 11.95 3.72
CA PRO A 406 1.53 13.21 3.88
C PRO A 406 2.46 13.47 2.69
N THR A 407 2.29 14.61 2.04
CA THR A 407 3.16 15.10 0.96
C THR A 407 3.85 16.39 1.41
N ILE A 408 5.12 16.54 1.02
CA ILE A 408 5.91 17.74 1.29
C ILE A 408 5.97 18.56 0.00
N GLU A 409 5.44 19.78 0.04
CA GLU A 409 5.53 20.76 -1.05
C GLU A 409 6.66 21.74 -0.71
N THR A 410 7.70 21.78 -1.56
CA THR A 410 8.80 22.74 -1.40
C THR A 410 8.30 24.13 -1.78
N VAL A 411 8.52 25.11 -0.89
CA VAL A 411 8.19 26.51 -1.14
C VAL A 411 9.45 27.27 -1.55
N ASP A 412 10.48 27.15 -0.72
CA ASP A 412 11.81 27.71 -0.91
C ASP A 412 12.83 26.85 -0.14
N ASP A 413 14.10 27.25 -0.15
CA ASP A 413 15.19 26.46 0.45
C ASP A 413 15.10 26.32 1.98
N GLU A 414 14.31 27.16 2.67
CA GLU A 414 14.18 27.17 4.12
C GLU A 414 12.76 26.81 4.60
N ASN A 415 11.77 26.78 3.71
CA ASN A 415 10.37 26.60 4.05
C ASN A 415 9.70 25.53 3.19
N ILE A 416 8.89 24.71 3.85
CA ILE A 416 8.05 23.70 3.23
C ILE A 416 6.60 23.85 3.68
N ASP A 417 5.68 23.44 2.82
CA ASP A 417 4.29 23.20 3.20
C ASP A 417 4.06 21.68 3.30
N ILE A 418 3.32 21.26 4.33
CA ILE A 418 2.90 19.87 4.49
C ILE A 418 1.45 19.76 4.04
N VAL A 419 1.17 18.84 3.13
CA VAL A 419 -0.17 18.50 2.67
C VAL A 419 -0.53 17.13 3.22
N ILE A 420 -1.53 17.08 4.08
CA ILE A 420 -2.12 15.83 4.57
C ILE A 420 -3.31 15.52 3.66
N GLU A 421 -3.10 14.66 2.68
CA GLU A 421 -4.16 14.18 1.80
C GLU A 421 -4.85 12.97 2.44
N VAL A 422 -6.16 13.09 2.64
CA VAL A 422 -6.97 12.02 3.23
C VAL A 422 -8.06 11.57 2.28
N GLU A 423 -8.31 10.27 2.25
CA GLU A 423 -9.43 9.69 1.52
C GLU A 423 -10.47 9.21 2.54
N GLU A 424 -11.59 9.91 2.65
CA GLU A 424 -12.64 9.54 3.61
C GLU A 424 -13.30 8.22 3.27
N ARG A 425 -13.69 7.47 4.30
CA ARG A 425 -14.49 6.24 4.16
C ARG A 425 -15.69 6.24 5.09
N GLY A 426 -16.70 5.44 4.74
CA GLY A 426 -17.86 5.22 5.59
C GLY A 426 -17.45 4.54 6.91
N THR A 427 -17.64 5.23 8.04
CA THR A 427 -17.28 4.73 9.37
C THR A 427 -18.46 4.43 10.28
N SER A 428 -19.65 4.80 9.84
CA SER A 428 -20.89 4.46 10.51
C SER A 428 -21.30 3.05 10.11
N THR A 429 -21.58 2.21 11.10
CA THR A 429 -22.05 0.84 10.89
C THR A 429 -23.49 0.74 11.37
N ALA A 430 -24.36 0.23 10.52
CA ALA A 430 -25.69 -0.25 10.91
C ALA A 430 -25.65 -1.78 10.86
N ASN A 431 -25.93 -2.42 11.99
CA ASN A 431 -26.09 -3.87 12.08
C ASN A 431 -27.56 -4.20 12.31
N MET A 432 -28.04 -5.21 11.60
CA MET A 432 -29.33 -5.82 11.85
C MET A 432 -29.13 -7.31 11.66
N SER A 433 -29.36 -8.07 12.72
CA SER A 433 -29.24 -9.52 12.71
C SER A 433 -30.54 -10.14 13.19
N ALA A 434 -30.88 -11.28 12.58
CA ALA A 434 -31.95 -12.14 13.04
C ALA A 434 -31.50 -13.59 12.86
N GLY A 435 -31.73 -14.40 13.87
CA GLY A 435 -31.34 -15.80 13.88
C GLY A 435 -32.41 -16.65 14.53
N TRP A 436 -32.38 -17.94 14.20
CA TRP A 436 -33.14 -18.96 14.91
C TRP A 436 -32.17 -19.89 15.61
N SER A 437 -32.35 -20.10 16.92
CA SER A 437 -31.66 -21.17 17.65
C SER A 437 -32.68 -22.11 18.28
N GLU A 438 -32.36 -23.40 18.38
CA GLU A 438 -33.24 -24.40 19.01
C GLU A 438 -33.61 -24.00 20.45
N ARG A 439 -32.67 -23.36 21.15
CA ARG A 439 -32.83 -22.89 22.52
C ARG A 439 -33.65 -21.60 22.59
N ASP A 440 -33.21 -20.56 21.88
CA ASP A 440 -33.72 -19.19 22.01
C ASP A 440 -34.90 -18.87 21.07
N LYS A 441 -35.22 -19.76 20.14
CA LYS A 441 -36.13 -19.52 19.02
C LYS A 441 -35.63 -18.30 18.25
N ILE A 442 -36.40 -17.21 18.22
CA ILE A 442 -36.02 -15.98 17.52
C ILE A 442 -35.07 -15.17 18.41
N ILE A 443 -33.90 -14.86 17.85
CA ILE A 443 -32.94 -13.89 18.38
C ILE A 443 -32.67 -12.83 17.33
N GLY A 444 -32.29 -11.64 17.77
CA GLY A 444 -31.85 -10.59 16.86
C GLY A 444 -31.17 -9.44 17.56
N SER A 445 -30.55 -8.60 16.74
CA SER A 445 -29.90 -7.37 17.15
C SER A 445 -30.20 -6.27 16.15
N ILE A 446 -30.34 -5.05 16.65
CA ILE A 446 -30.36 -3.82 15.86
C ILE A 446 -29.36 -2.89 16.51
N GLY A 447 -28.39 -2.41 15.76
CA GLY A 447 -27.35 -1.54 16.26
C GLY A 447 -26.94 -0.51 15.24
N VAL A 448 -26.73 0.73 15.70
CA VAL A 448 -26.19 1.81 14.90
C VAL A 448 -25.04 2.42 15.69
N ASN A 449 -23.85 2.37 15.11
CA ASN A 449 -22.67 3.00 15.67
C ASN A 449 -22.11 4.01 14.67
N MET A 450 -22.05 5.27 15.05
CA MET A 450 -21.52 6.38 14.27
C MET A 450 -20.23 6.86 14.94
N ASN A 451 -19.07 6.58 14.33
CA ASN A 451 -17.78 6.93 14.92
C ASN A 451 -17.33 8.38 14.64
N ASN A 452 -17.98 9.08 13.71
CA ASN A 452 -17.69 10.46 13.31
C ASN A 452 -19.00 11.24 13.07
N PHE A 453 -19.82 11.36 14.11
CA PHE A 453 -21.13 11.98 14.02
C PHE A 453 -21.03 13.44 13.52
N ALA A 454 -21.79 13.76 12.47
CA ALA A 454 -21.79 15.07 11.81
C ALA A 454 -20.37 15.62 11.46
N GLY A 455 -19.41 14.71 11.23
CA GLY A 455 -18.02 15.06 10.90
C GLY A 455 -17.23 15.66 12.07
N GLY A 456 -17.74 15.67 13.29
CA GLY A 456 -17.08 16.29 14.45
C GLY A 456 -16.21 15.33 15.28
N GLY A 457 -16.12 14.06 14.90
CA GLY A 457 -15.39 13.02 15.62
C GLY A 457 -16.11 12.50 16.88
N GLN A 458 -17.33 12.95 17.17
CA GLN A 458 -18.14 12.39 18.24
C GLN A 458 -18.59 10.97 17.88
N GLN A 459 -18.66 10.11 18.88
CA GLN A 459 -19.12 8.74 18.74
C GLN A 459 -20.51 8.60 19.35
N ILE A 460 -21.44 8.03 18.60
CA ILE A 460 -22.80 7.74 19.06
C ILE A 460 -23.12 6.29 18.77
N GLY A 461 -23.43 5.54 19.81
CA GLY A 461 -23.83 4.14 19.71
C GLY A 461 -25.23 3.92 20.25
N PHE A 462 -26.00 3.14 19.51
CA PHE A 462 -27.27 2.56 19.91
C PHE A 462 -27.21 1.06 19.62
N ASP A 463 -27.51 0.23 20.62
CA ASP A 463 -27.53 -1.22 20.45
C ASP A 463 -28.73 -1.81 21.19
N TRP A 464 -29.54 -2.56 20.46
CA TRP A 464 -30.68 -3.30 20.99
C TRP A 464 -30.59 -4.77 20.58
N ASN A 465 -30.35 -5.64 21.56
CA ASN A 465 -30.38 -7.09 21.41
C ASN A 465 -31.67 -7.62 22.02
N PHE A 466 -32.35 -8.51 21.29
CA PHE A 466 -33.59 -9.14 21.75
C PHE A 466 -33.56 -10.65 21.49
N GLY A 467 -34.17 -11.40 22.40
CA GLY A 467 -34.24 -12.84 22.36
C GLY A 467 -35.03 -13.36 23.55
N ARG A 468 -35.42 -14.63 23.51
CA ARG A 468 -36.23 -15.23 24.58
C ARG A 468 -35.54 -15.19 25.95
N TYR A 469 -34.22 -15.39 25.98
CA TYR A 469 -33.45 -15.50 27.22
C TYR A 469 -32.50 -14.31 27.47
N TYR A 470 -32.38 -13.38 26.52
CA TYR A 470 -31.50 -12.22 26.64
C TYR A 470 -32.14 -10.99 25.97
N ARG A 471 -32.18 -9.87 26.70
CA ARG A 471 -32.51 -8.55 26.17
C ARG A 471 -31.45 -7.57 26.64
N SER A 472 -30.96 -6.72 25.75
CA SER A 472 -30.07 -5.63 26.14
C SER A 472 -30.36 -4.40 25.30
N PHE A 473 -30.47 -3.26 25.96
CA PHE A 473 -30.62 -1.95 25.36
C PHE A 473 -29.48 -1.07 25.85
N GLN A 474 -28.75 -0.43 24.94
CA GLN A 474 -27.64 0.45 25.29
C GLN A 474 -27.62 1.69 24.40
N ILE A 475 -27.40 2.84 25.02
CA ILE A 475 -27.06 4.09 24.34
C ILE A 475 -25.72 4.57 24.90
N ASN A 476 -24.85 5.05 24.02
CA ASN A 476 -23.60 5.68 24.41
C ASN A 476 -23.29 6.90 23.54
N PHE A 477 -22.64 7.88 24.16
CA PHE A 477 -22.12 9.07 23.50
C PHE A 477 -20.72 9.34 24.02
N THR A 478 -19.80 9.68 23.12
CA THR A 478 -18.43 10.09 23.46
C THR A 478 -18.02 11.31 22.64
N GLU A 479 -17.57 12.36 23.32
CA GLU A 479 -16.81 13.49 22.79
C GLU A 479 -15.33 13.27 23.11
N PRO A 480 -14.48 12.86 22.14
CA PRO A 480 -13.09 12.53 22.42
C PRO A 480 -12.20 13.75 22.73
N TRP A 481 -12.63 14.95 22.32
CA TRP A 481 -11.89 16.21 22.52
C TRP A 481 -12.79 17.32 23.06
N LEU A 482 -13.22 17.16 24.31
CA LEU A 482 -14.02 18.16 25.02
C LEU A 482 -13.26 19.49 25.11
N MET A 483 -13.94 20.57 24.71
CA MET A 483 -13.37 21.93 24.65
C MET A 483 -12.09 22.03 23.79
N ASP A 484 -11.99 21.21 22.73
CA ASP A 484 -10.83 21.13 21.83
C ASP A 484 -9.51 20.81 22.57
N THR A 485 -9.59 20.17 23.74
CA THR A 485 -8.45 19.59 24.47
C THR A 485 -8.46 18.07 24.34
N PRO A 486 -7.34 17.35 24.53
CA PRO A 486 -7.31 15.87 24.49
C PRO A 486 -7.94 15.24 25.74
N THR A 487 -9.10 15.77 26.12
CA THR A 487 -9.94 15.35 27.23
C THR A 487 -11.19 14.71 26.64
N LEU A 488 -11.35 13.41 26.84
CA LEU A 488 -12.55 12.68 26.46
C LEU A 488 -13.63 12.89 27.51
N ALA A 489 -14.87 13.09 27.09
CA ALA A 489 -16.05 13.02 27.92
C ALA A 489 -17.10 12.12 27.28
N GLY A 490 -17.81 11.33 28.05
CA GLY A 490 -18.84 10.47 27.51
C GLY A 490 -19.84 10.02 28.57
N PHE A 491 -20.97 9.51 28.10
CA PHE A 491 -21.94 8.86 28.95
C PHE A 491 -22.46 7.59 28.29
N SER A 492 -22.93 6.65 29.10
CA SER A 492 -23.66 5.48 28.61
C SER A 492 -24.80 5.14 29.55
N VAL A 493 -25.91 4.69 28.97
CA VAL A 493 -27.09 4.19 29.68
C VAL A 493 -27.41 2.81 29.14
N TYR A 494 -27.74 1.88 30.02
CA TYR A 494 -28.08 0.52 29.62
C TYR A 494 -29.21 -0.08 30.48
N ASP A 495 -29.97 -0.98 29.86
CA ASP A 495 -30.94 -1.88 30.49
C ASP A 495 -30.69 -3.28 29.92
N THR A 496 -30.31 -4.21 30.78
CA THR A 496 -30.00 -5.59 30.39
C THR A 496 -30.79 -6.56 31.25
N GLU A 497 -31.42 -7.53 30.60
CA GLU A 497 -32.13 -8.65 31.21
C GLU A 497 -31.58 -9.98 30.69
N ARG A 498 -31.25 -10.88 31.61
CA ARG A 498 -30.82 -12.25 31.34
C ARG A 498 -31.73 -13.21 32.06
N SER A 499 -32.21 -14.21 31.35
CA SER A 499 -33.11 -15.24 31.89
C SER A 499 -32.37 -16.28 32.73
N PRO A 500 -33.07 -16.98 33.66
CA PRO A 500 -32.46 -18.01 34.50
C PRO A 500 -31.80 -19.18 33.77
N THR A 501 -32.16 -19.40 32.50
CA THR A 501 -31.65 -20.52 31.69
C THR A 501 -30.12 -20.54 31.54
N TYR A 502 -29.43 -19.40 31.63
CA TYR A 502 -27.97 -19.34 31.43
C TYR A 502 -27.17 -19.50 32.74
N ALA A 503 -27.53 -18.74 33.77
CA ALA A 503 -26.77 -18.64 35.01
C ALA A 503 -27.47 -19.25 36.23
N GLY A 504 -28.70 -19.77 36.05
CA GLY A 504 -29.52 -20.29 37.13
C GLY A 504 -30.37 -19.25 37.85
N TYR A 505 -30.35 -18.00 37.41
CA TYR A 505 -31.12 -16.88 37.97
C TYR A 505 -31.43 -15.83 36.89
N ARG A 506 -32.56 -15.12 37.02
CA ARG A 506 -32.86 -13.94 36.22
C ARG A 506 -32.01 -12.79 36.76
N GLN A 507 -31.33 -12.09 35.88
CA GLN A 507 -30.57 -10.89 36.21
C GLN A 507 -31.14 -9.71 35.43
N GLU A 508 -31.51 -8.66 36.15
CA GLU A 508 -31.96 -7.38 35.60
C GLU A 508 -31.01 -6.30 36.08
N SER A 509 -30.29 -5.66 35.15
CA SER A 509 -29.32 -4.60 35.45
C SER A 509 -29.68 -3.35 34.68
N ARG A 510 -29.87 -2.24 35.39
CA ARG A 510 -30.13 -0.91 34.81
C ARG A 510 -29.10 0.06 35.35
N GLY A 511 -28.40 0.76 34.47
CA GLY A 511 -27.34 1.65 34.91
C GLY A 511 -27.05 2.79 33.97
N ALA A 512 -26.34 3.77 34.52
CA ALA A 512 -25.78 4.89 33.79
C ALA A 512 -24.32 5.08 34.22
N SER A 513 -23.51 5.60 33.30
CA SER A 513 -22.13 5.95 33.59
C SER A 513 -21.75 7.27 32.92
N LEU A 514 -20.89 8.01 33.60
CA LEU A 514 -20.20 9.20 33.10
C LEU A 514 -18.72 8.90 33.06
N ARG A 515 -18.06 9.22 31.95
CA ARG A 515 -16.63 9.03 31.75
C ARG A 515 -15.98 10.37 31.45
N ILE A 516 -14.88 10.66 32.14
CA ILE A 516 -13.92 11.68 31.74
C ILE A 516 -12.55 11.03 31.60
N GLY A 517 -11.80 11.35 30.56
CA GLY A 517 -10.45 10.83 30.37
C GLY A 517 -9.55 11.86 29.74
N ARG A 518 -8.23 11.71 29.91
CA ARG A 518 -7.26 12.65 29.36
C ARG A 518 -5.97 11.95 28.98
N ARG A 519 -5.41 12.32 27.83
CA ARG A 519 -4.05 11.93 27.43
C ARG A 519 -3.04 12.75 28.24
N PHE A 520 -2.08 12.08 28.88
CA PHE A 520 -1.01 12.73 29.62
C PHE A 520 0.19 12.96 28.70
N GLN A 521 1.03 13.96 29.03
CA GLN A 521 2.31 14.18 28.34
C GLN A 521 3.50 13.63 29.11
N TRP A 522 3.31 13.27 30.38
CA TRP A 522 4.32 12.70 31.26
C TRP A 522 3.81 11.35 31.80
N PRO A 523 4.69 10.32 31.91
CA PRO A 523 6.11 10.32 31.54
C PRO A 523 6.34 10.23 30.02
N ASP A 524 5.34 9.85 29.25
CA ASP A 524 5.29 10.04 27.80
C ASP A 524 3.83 10.28 27.32
N ASN A 525 3.65 10.47 26.03
CA ASN A 525 2.36 10.77 25.39
C ASN A 525 1.54 9.53 24.98
N TYR A 526 2.00 8.33 25.34
CA TYR A 526 1.20 7.10 25.24
C TYR A 526 0.31 6.89 26.48
N PHE A 527 0.50 7.68 27.53
CA PHE A 527 -0.26 7.58 28.77
C PHE A 527 -1.64 8.23 28.66
N ARG A 528 -2.62 7.58 29.28
CA ARG A 528 -3.98 8.07 29.42
C ARG A 528 -4.55 7.71 30.79
N GLY A 529 -5.26 8.66 31.38
CA GLY A 529 -6.11 8.43 32.54
C GLY A 529 -7.58 8.48 32.14
N ASP A 530 -8.39 7.58 32.68
CA ASP A 530 -9.85 7.63 32.61
C ASP A 530 -10.43 7.52 34.02
N TRP A 531 -11.48 8.28 34.27
CA TRP A 531 -12.30 8.22 35.47
C TRP A 531 -13.74 8.00 35.04
N ILE A 532 -14.34 6.91 35.53
CA ILE A 532 -15.68 6.49 35.18
C ILE A 532 -16.49 6.49 36.48
N TYR A 533 -17.51 7.32 36.56
CA TYR A 533 -18.53 7.20 37.59
C TYR A 533 -19.67 6.34 37.05
N ARG A 534 -20.03 5.27 37.76
CA ARG A 534 -21.12 4.35 37.39
C ARG A 534 -22.13 4.28 38.53
N ILE A 535 -23.40 4.35 38.17
CA ILE A 535 -24.51 4.01 39.06
C ILE A 535 -25.36 2.94 38.39
N ASP A 536 -25.56 1.81 39.06
CA ASP A 536 -26.41 0.74 38.54
C ASP A 536 -27.21 0.05 39.63
N LYS A 537 -28.43 -0.35 39.27
CA LYS A 537 -29.28 -1.20 40.10
C LYS A 537 -29.37 -2.56 39.45
N THR A 538 -28.97 -3.58 40.19
CA THR A 538 -29.01 -4.97 39.73
C THR A 538 -29.91 -5.79 40.65
N ASN A 539 -30.84 -6.53 40.06
CA ASN A 539 -31.75 -7.43 40.74
C ASN A 539 -31.52 -8.87 40.27
N LEU A 540 -31.52 -9.82 41.22
CA LEU A 540 -31.47 -11.25 40.94
C LEU A 540 -32.77 -11.90 41.41
N SER A 541 -33.42 -12.67 40.54
CA SER A 541 -34.70 -13.32 40.82
C SER A 541 -34.84 -14.66 40.09
N ASP A 542 -35.96 -15.37 40.24
CA ASP A 542 -36.29 -16.60 39.51
C ASP A 542 -35.16 -17.65 39.49
N PHE A 543 -34.69 -18.05 40.67
CA PHE A 543 -33.62 -19.06 40.80
C PHE A 543 -34.10 -20.45 40.36
N GLN A 544 -33.37 -21.09 39.43
CA GLN A 544 -33.68 -22.44 38.98
C GLN A 544 -33.29 -23.49 40.02
N THR A 545 -34.02 -24.60 40.07
CA THR A 545 -33.85 -25.65 41.09
C THR A 545 -32.44 -26.23 41.14
N TRP A 546 -31.76 -26.41 40.01
CA TRP A 546 -30.37 -26.91 39.98
C TRP A 546 -29.38 -25.89 40.55
N PHE A 547 -29.67 -24.60 40.42
CA PHE A 547 -28.87 -23.52 40.99
C PHE A 547 -29.13 -23.40 42.50
N SER A 548 -30.40 -23.44 42.91
CA SER A 548 -30.78 -23.41 44.34
C SER A 548 -30.35 -24.67 45.10
N SER A 549 -30.11 -25.78 44.41
CA SER A 549 -29.56 -27.01 45.01
C SER A 549 -28.04 -26.96 45.18
N SER A 550 -27.35 -26.03 44.50
CA SER A 550 -25.88 -25.90 44.54
C SER A 550 -25.39 -24.66 45.28
N VAL A 551 -26.26 -23.65 45.48
CA VAL A 551 -25.94 -22.41 46.20
C VAL A 551 -27.12 -22.02 47.08
N ASN A 552 -26.86 -21.50 48.29
CA ASN A 552 -27.90 -21.00 49.18
C ASN A 552 -28.56 -19.74 48.58
N THR A 553 -29.74 -19.88 47.99
CA THR A 553 -30.44 -18.77 47.32
C THR A 553 -31.05 -17.76 48.26
N ALA A 554 -31.31 -18.13 49.53
CA ALA A 554 -31.81 -17.19 50.54
C ALA A 554 -30.82 -16.02 50.74
N TYR A 555 -29.52 -16.29 50.61
CA TYR A 555 -28.51 -15.24 50.62
C TYR A 555 -28.68 -14.23 49.47
N PHE A 556 -29.06 -14.67 48.26
CA PHE A 556 -29.27 -13.73 47.15
C PHE A 556 -30.57 -12.96 47.30
N GLU A 557 -31.63 -13.60 47.79
CA GLU A 557 -32.94 -12.97 48.03
C GLU A 557 -32.89 -11.92 49.14
N ASP A 558 -32.06 -12.12 50.17
CA ASP A 558 -31.87 -11.15 51.26
C ASP A 558 -31.04 -9.92 50.85
N VAL A 559 -30.19 -10.09 49.84
CA VAL A 559 -29.09 -9.15 49.55
C VAL A 559 -29.27 -8.42 48.21
N TYR A 560 -30.15 -8.91 47.34
CA TYR A 560 -30.59 -8.23 46.11
C TYR A 560 -32.04 -7.71 46.27
N PRO A 561 -32.40 -6.57 45.65
CA PRO A 561 -31.65 -5.80 44.67
C PRO A 561 -30.52 -4.97 45.27
N GLN A 562 -29.40 -4.92 44.55
CA GLN A 562 -28.24 -4.11 44.92
C GLN A 562 -28.20 -2.83 44.09
N THR A 563 -27.76 -1.74 44.72
CA THR A 563 -27.41 -0.50 44.04
C THR A 563 -25.92 -0.28 44.19
N SER A 564 -25.19 -0.33 43.07
CA SER A 564 -23.76 -0.03 43.01
C SER A 564 -23.58 1.41 42.59
N SER A 565 -22.77 2.15 43.33
CA SER A 565 -22.34 3.51 43.01
C SER A 565 -20.82 3.51 43.10
N SER A 566 -20.15 3.53 41.95
CA SER A 566 -18.71 3.30 41.86
C SER A 566 -17.97 4.35 41.05
N ILE A 567 -16.71 4.60 41.44
CA ILE A 567 -15.73 5.33 40.66
C ILE A 567 -14.63 4.37 40.25
N THR A 568 -14.37 4.28 38.95
CA THR A 568 -13.29 3.51 38.37
C THR A 568 -12.25 4.43 37.77
N GLN A 569 -11.02 4.37 38.27
CA GLN A 569 -9.85 4.96 37.65
C GLN A 569 -9.13 3.93 36.78
N ILE A 570 -8.83 4.29 35.54
CA ILE A 570 -8.00 3.49 34.64
C ILE A 570 -6.80 4.33 34.22
N ILE A 571 -5.60 3.94 34.61
CA ILE A 571 -4.35 4.51 34.10
C ILE A 571 -3.78 3.51 33.11
N SER A 572 -3.51 3.95 31.89
CA SER A 572 -3.05 3.08 30.81
C SER A 572 -1.94 3.73 29.99
N ARG A 573 -1.13 2.90 29.34
CA ARG A 573 -0.16 3.32 28.34
C ARG A 573 -0.19 2.32 27.18
N ASN A 574 -0.29 2.80 25.94
CA ASN A 574 -0.29 1.94 24.76
C ASN A 574 0.68 2.46 23.70
N SER A 575 1.77 1.73 23.48
CA SER A 575 2.82 2.03 22.51
C SER A 575 2.93 0.98 21.40
N LEU A 576 1.88 0.17 21.18
CA LEU A 576 1.86 -0.86 20.14
C LEU A 576 2.06 -0.23 18.76
N ASN A 577 2.84 -0.83 17.87
CA ASN A 577 3.11 -0.24 16.56
C ASN A 577 1.96 -0.34 15.55
N ARG A 578 1.16 -1.40 15.65
CA ARG A 578 0.01 -1.69 14.76
C ARG A 578 -1.21 -2.03 15.61
N VAL A 579 -2.39 -1.67 15.12
CA VAL A 579 -3.67 -2.01 15.77
C VAL A 579 -3.98 -3.50 15.56
N GLU A 580 -3.79 -3.97 14.33
CA GLU A 580 -3.94 -5.38 13.96
C GLU A 580 -2.56 -6.05 13.93
N PHE A 581 -2.46 -7.21 14.59
CA PHE A 581 -1.22 -7.98 14.72
C PHE A 581 0.01 -7.12 15.13
N PRO A 582 0.03 -6.57 16.36
CA PRO A 582 1.18 -5.84 16.86
C PRO A 582 2.44 -6.72 16.83
N THR A 583 3.54 -6.16 16.35
CA THR A 583 4.83 -6.88 16.27
C THR A 583 5.84 -6.36 17.29
N GLU A 584 5.66 -5.13 17.77
CA GLU A 584 6.50 -4.51 18.78
C GLU A 584 5.70 -3.56 19.67
N GLY A 585 6.25 -3.26 20.85
CA GLY A 585 5.69 -2.32 21.81
C GLY A 585 4.94 -3.00 22.94
N SER A 586 4.29 -2.17 23.77
CA SER A 586 3.65 -2.61 25.00
C SER A 586 2.33 -1.91 25.23
N ALA A 587 1.39 -2.60 25.85
CA ALA A 587 0.17 -2.02 26.38
C ALA A 587 0.00 -2.43 27.84
N PHE A 588 -0.19 -1.47 28.74
CA PHE A 588 -0.51 -1.79 30.13
C PHE A 588 -1.68 -0.94 30.64
N SER A 589 -2.40 -1.47 31.62
CA SER A 589 -3.43 -0.74 32.34
C SER A 589 -3.50 -1.17 33.81
N ILE A 590 -3.74 -0.19 34.67
CA ILE A 590 -4.13 -0.36 36.07
C ILE A 590 -5.54 0.19 36.19
N SER A 591 -6.49 -0.66 36.60
CA SER A 591 -7.87 -0.30 36.90
C SER A 591 -8.07 -0.38 38.41
N THR A 592 -8.63 0.66 39.01
CA THR A 592 -9.03 0.71 40.41
C THR A 592 -10.47 1.17 40.47
N GLU A 593 -11.37 0.28 40.87
CA GLU A 593 -12.78 0.58 41.12
C GLU A 593 -13.01 0.64 42.63
N VAL A 594 -13.70 1.69 43.08
CA VAL A 594 -14.19 1.82 44.45
C VAL A 594 -15.69 2.02 44.37
N SER A 595 -16.46 1.10 44.96
CA SER A 595 -17.91 1.17 45.07
C SER A 595 -18.32 1.40 46.52
N GLY A 596 -19.34 2.20 46.76
CA GLY A 596 -19.90 2.40 48.09
C GLY A 596 -19.26 3.54 48.91
N GLY A 597 -19.39 3.46 50.23
CA GLY A 597 -18.85 4.43 51.18
C GLY A 597 -19.47 5.82 51.00
N VAL A 598 -18.65 6.81 50.68
CA VAL A 598 -19.09 8.19 50.42
C VAL A 598 -19.93 8.32 49.14
N LEU A 599 -19.87 7.34 48.24
CA LEU A 599 -20.62 7.32 46.99
C LEU A 599 -22.06 6.80 47.15
N GLY A 600 -22.40 6.27 48.34
CA GLY A 600 -23.68 5.63 48.61
C GLY A 600 -23.82 4.26 47.93
N GLY A 601 -25.04 3.72 47.89
CA GLY A 601 -25.31 2.37 47.40
C GLY A 601 -25.29 1.30 48.50
N THR A 602 -25.52 0.06 48.12
CA THR A 602 -25.69 -1.09 49.04
C THR A 602 -24.48 -2.03 49.04
N VAL A 603 -23.50 -1.79 48.17
CA VAL A 603 -22.30 -2.64 47.99
C VAL A 603 -21.05 -1.80 48.21
N ASN A 604 -20.13 -2.28 49.03
CA ASN A 604 -18.92 -1.57 49.42
C ASN A 604 -17.70 -2.43 49.15
N PHE A 605 -16.94 -2.13 48.10
CA PHE A 605 -15.73 -2.86 47.74
C PHE A 605 -14.74 -1.99 46.98
N HIS A 606 -13.47 -2.37 47.04
CA HIS A 606 -12.45 -1.87 46.14
C HIS A 606 -11.86 -3.03 45.33
N LYS A 607 -11.74 -2.83 44.02
CA LYS A 607 -11.30 -3.84 43.05
C LYS A 607 -10.16 -3.25 42.24
N HIS A 608 -9.03 -3.92 42.27
CA HIS A 608 -7.83 -3.53 41.53
C HIS A 608 -7.52 -4.60 40.50
N GLN A 609 -7.23 -4.17 39.27
CA GLN A 609 -6.82 -5.04 38.19
C GLN A 609 -5.63 -4.44 37.46
N PHE A 610 -4.62 -5.26 37.20
CA PHE A 610 -3.46 -4.92 36.40
C PHE A 610 -3.43 -5.80 35.17
N LYS A 611 -3.22 -5.20 34.00
CA LYS A 611 -3.02 -5.90 32.73
C LYS A 611 -1.75 -5.36 32.07
N ALA A 612 -0.91 -6.24 31.56
CA ALA A 612 0.29 -5.88 30.82
C ALA A 612 0.49 -6.84 29.66
N GLU A 613 0.59 -6.29 28.46
CA GLU A 613 0.90 -6.98 27.23
C GLU A 613 2.19 -6.42 26.63
N TRP A 614 3.07 -7.31 26.19
CA TRP A 614 4.35 -6.94 25.59
C TRP A 614 4.57 -7.75 24.32
N PHE A 615 4.92 -7.06 23.23
CA PHE A 615 5.24 -7.65 21.93
C PHE A 615 6.72 -7.42 21.65
N THR A 616 7.46 -8.52 21.52
CA THR A 616 8.90 -8.50 21.29
C THR A 616 9.19 -9.16 19.96
N PRO A 617 9.69 -8.43 18.95
CA PRO A 617 10.17 -9.05 17.72
C PRO A 617 11.39 -9.92 18.05
N LEU A 618 11.39 -11.15 17.57
CA LEU A 618 12.50 -12.09 17.71
C LEU A 618 13.27 -12.15 16.37
N MET A 619 13.74 -13.34 15.99
CA MET A 619 14.41 -13.54 14.70
C MET A 619 13.38 -13.66 13.56
N TRP A 620 13.75 -13.15 12.39
CA TRP A 620 12.93 -13.15 11.18
C TRP A 620 11.59 -12.40 11.38
N THR A 621 10.46 -13.05 11.10
CA THR A 621 9.11 -12.51 11.26
C THR A 621 8.43 -12.97 12.54
N LEU A 622 9.16 -13.65 13.44
CA LEU A 622 8.64 -14.24 14.67
C LEU A 622 8.41 -13.17 15.73
N VAL A 623 7.24 -13.18 16.38
CA VAL A 623 6.87 -12.23 17.43
C VAL A 623 6.48 -12.98 18.70
N MET A 624 7.09 -12.64 19.82
CA MET A 624 6.68 -13.13 21.13
C MET A 624 5.71 -12.14 21.79
N ARG A 625 4.53 -12.62 22.19
CA ARG A 625 3.58 -11.88 23.04
C ARG A 625 3.64 -12.44 24.46
N SER A 626 3.87 -11.57 25.44
CA SER A 626 3.67 -11.86 26.86
C SER A 626 2.46 -11.10 27.35
N ASP A 627 1.48 -11.78 27.93
CA ASP A 627 0.28 -11.22 28.54
C ASP A 627 0.24 -11.59 30.03
N PHE A 628 0.11 -10.60 30.89
CA PHE A 628 0.01 -10.76 32.33
C PHE A 628 -1.21 -10.00 32.83
N THR A 629 -2.07 -10.69 33.58
CA THR A 629 -3.29 -10.13 34.14
C THR A 629 -3.40 -10.55 35.60
N ALA A 630 -3.51 -9.59 36.51
CA ALA A 630 -3.66 -9.84 37.95
C ALA A 630 -4.77 -8.98 38.53
N GLY A 631 -5.41 -9.44 39.61
CA GLY A 631 -6.46 -8.66 40.25
C GLY A 631 -6.79 -9.12 41.65
N ILE A 632 -7.29 -8.17 42.44
CA ILE A 632 -7.73 -8.38 43.82
C ILE A 632 -8.97 -7.54 44.08
N ILE A 633 -9.92 -8.09 44.83
CA ILE A 633 -11.12 -7.41 45.29
C ILE A 633 -11.26 -7.61 46.80
N LYS A 634 -11.64 -6.56 47.50
CA LYS A 634 -11.87 -6.60 48.95
C LYS A 634 -13.02 -5.67 49.32
N ASP A 635 -13.90 -6.13 50.20
CA ASP A 635 -14.97 -5.31 50.77
C ASP A 635 -14.44 -4.36 51.85
N PHE A 636 -15.20 -3.31 52.14
CA PHE A 636 -14.89 -2.38 53.23
C PHE A 636 -16.16 -1.81 53.89
N GLY A 637 -16.07 -1.45 55.17
CA GLY A 637 -17.21 -0.92 55.93
C GLY A 637 -17.90 -1.97 56.82
N LYS A 638 -18.91 -1.55 57.60
CA LYS A 638 -19.65 -2.46 58.49
C LYS A 638 -20.67 -3.27 57.68
N ASN A 639 -20.72 -4.58 57.92
CA ASN A 639 -21.60 -5.54 57.22
C ASN A 639 -21.43 -5.55 55.68
N ALA A 640 -20.22 -5.24 55.20
CA ALA A 640 -19.91 -5.32 53.79
C ALA A 640 -19.62 -6.77 53.37
N PHE A 641 -19.95 -7.09 52.12
CA PHE A 641 -19.59 -8.35 51.47
C PHE A 641 -19.28 -8.05 50.01
N ILE A 642 -18.51 -8.93 49.37
CA ILE A 642 -18.22 -8.83 47.93
C ILE A 642 -19.37 -9.48 47.16
N PRO A 643 -20.11 -8.73 46.32
CA PRO A 643 -21.17 -9.30 45.48
C PRO A 643 -20.66 -10.44 44.60
N TYR A 644 -21.47 -11.47 44.44
CA TYR A 644 -21.10 -12.64 43.63
C TYR A 644 -20.73 -12.27 42.19
N LEU A 645 -21.44 -11.30 41.61
CA LEU A 645 -21.19 -10.80 40.26
C LEU A 645 -19.85 -10.06 40.12
N GLU A 646 -19.25 -9.61 41.23
CA GLU A 646 -18.01 -8.83 41.24
C GLU A 646 -16.74 -9.66 41.44
N LYS A 647 -16.89 -10.95 41.78
CA LYS A 647 -15.76 -11.88 41.94
C LYS A 647 -15.10 -12.21 40.60
N PHE A 648 -13.86 -12.70 40.67
CA PHE A 648 -13.12 -13.16 39.51
C PHE A 648 -13.48 -14.60 39.16
N PHE A 649 -13.80 -14.83 37.90
CA PHE A 649 -13.94 -16.16 37.30
C PHE A 649 -12.91 -16.28 36.19
N MET A 650 -12.41 -17.49 35.94
CA MET A 650 -11.42 -17.76 34.91
C MET A 650 -11.72 -19.12 34.30
N GLY A 651 -11.46 -19.35 33.01
CA GLY A 651 -11.75 -20.61 32.33
C GLY A 651 -12.24 -20.44 30.90
N GLY A 652 -12.08 -21.50 30.11
CA GLY A 652 -12.52 -21.62 28.71
C GLY A 652 -12.11 -20.47 27.80
N GLU A 653 -13.01 -20.16 26.87
CA GLU A 653 -12.84 -19.16 25.81
C GLU A 653 -13.21 -17.74 26.24
N GLY A 654 -13.66 -17.54 27.49
CA GLY A 654 -14.05 -16.22 28.00
C GLY A 654 -15.31 -15.65 27.36
N LEU A 655 -16.14 -16.50 26.72
CA LEU A 655 -17.47 -16.12 26.22
C LEU A 655 -18.49 -15.93 27.36
N THR A 656 -18.18 -16.40 28.56
CA THR A 656 -18.96 -16.09 29.77
C THR A 656 -18.36 -14.89 30.53
N ARG A 657 -18.62 -14.77 31.84
CA ARG A 657 -18.01 -13.75 32.72
C ARG A 657 -16.56 -14.05 33.12
N SER A 658 -15.99 -15.15 32.62
CA SER A 658 -14.67 -15.62 33.00
C SER A 658 -13.54 -14.99 32.18
N ILE A 659 -12.40 -14.80 32.82
CA ILE A 659 -11.14 -14.52 32.15
C ILE A 659 -10.75 -15.78 31.36
N PRO A 660 -10.53 -15.68 30.04
CA PRO A 660 -10.26 -16.87 29.22
C PRO A 660 -8.98 -17.57 29.67
N LEU A 661 -9.03 -18.90 29.77
CA LEU A 661 -7.87 -19.76 29.98
C LEU A 661 -8.03 -20.99 29.09
N ARG A 662 -7.28 -21.00 27.98
CA ARG A 662 -7.45 -22.01 26.92
C ARG A 662 -7.14 -23.41 27.45
N GLY A 663 -8.00 -24.37 27.11
CA GLY A 663 -7.84 -25.77 27.50
C GLY A 663 -8.46 -26.15 28.85
N TYR A 664 -9.18 -25.24 29.51
CA TYR A 664 -9.88 -25.49 30.77
C TYR A 664 -11.38 -25.20 30.64
N ASP A 665 -12.19 -25.83 31.48
CA ASP A 665 -13.63 -25.55 31.55
C ASP A 665 -13.93 -24.11 32.00
N ASP A 666 -15.11 -23.60 31.64
CA ASP A 666 -15.58 -22.27 32.00
C ASP A 666 -16.78 -22.33 32.97
N PRO A 667 -16.65 -21.89 34.23
CA PRO A 667 -15.42 -21.47 34.92
C PRO A 667 -14.54 -22.67 35.33
N LEU A 668 -13.26 -22.40 35.59
CA LEU A 668 -12.28 -23.30 36.20
C LEU A 668 -12.84 -23.85 37.51
N GLY A 669 -12.96 -25.18 37.60
CA GLY A 669 -13.45 -25.83 38.81
C GLY A 669 -14.28 -27.10 38.59
N ASN A 670 -14.21 -27.75 37.43
CA ASN A 670 -14.97 -28.98 37.17
C ASN A 670 -14.22 -30.23 37.67
N SER A 671 -14.27 -30.46 38.99
CA SER A 671 -13.94 -31.74 39.59
C SER A 671 -14.92 -32.01 40.73
N SER A 672 -16.07 -32.61 40.40
CA SER A 672 -16.96 -33.48 41.20
C SER A 672 -17.31 -33.16 42.67
N ASN A 673 -16.79 -32.11 43.29
CA ASN A 673 -16.97 -31.73 44.69
C ASN A 673 -17.19 -30.21 44.77
N ASN A 674 -18.41 -29.76 44.47
CA ASN A 674 -19.17 -28.59 44.95
C ASN A 674 -18.51 -27.27 45.45
N VAL A 675 -17.21 -27.00 45.31
CA VAL A 675 -16.56 -25.87 46.02
C VAL A 675 -16.21 -24.66 45.13
N ASP A 676 -15.94 -24.79 43.83
CA ASP A 676 -15.35 -23.68 43.05
C ASP A 676 -16.25 -22.99 42.00
N ARG A 677 -17.58 -23.01 42.16
CA ARG A 677 -18.49 -22.09 41.42
C ARG A 677 -18.62 -20.71 42.08
N ASN A 678 -17.94 -20.49 43.21
CA ASN A 678 -18.14 -19.33 44.07
C ASN A 678 -17.35 -18.09 43.65
N GLY A 679 -16.46 -18.18 42.64
CA GLY A 679 -15.59 -17.09 42.19
C GLY A 679 -14.50 -16.73 43.21
N GLY A 680 -13.37 -16.20 42.73
CA GLY A 680 -12.24 -15.78 43.55
C GLY A 680 -12.26 -14.29 43.91
N THR A 681 -11.63 -13.95 45.04
CA THR A 681 -11.34 -12.56 45.45
C THR A 681 -9.96 -12.09 44.97
N ALA A 682 -9.10 -13.02 44.56
CA ALA A 682 -7.87 -12.72 43.85
C ALA A 682 -7.75 -13.57 42.59
N MET A 683 -7.02 -13.07 41.59
CA MET A 683 -6.71 -13.83 40.39
C MET A 683 -5.38 -13.41 39.78
N MET A 684 -4.76 -14.34 39.07
CA MET A 684 -3.56 -14.10 38.27
C MET A 684 -3.57 -15.01 37.06
N LYS A 685 -3.23 -14.46 35.89
CA LYS A 685 -3.05 -15.15 34.62
C LYS A 685 -1.76 -14.66 33.96
N TYR A 686 -1.02 -15.58 33.38
CA TYR A 686 0.10 -15.33 32.50
C TYR A 686 -0.06 -16.16 31.22
N SER A 687 0.16 -15.53 30.08
CA SER A 687 0.07 -16.14 28.76
C SER A 687 1.26 -15.73 27.92
N LEU A 688 1.90 -16.72 27.30
CA LEU A 688 3.02 -16.54 26.39
C LEU A 688 2.60 -17.08 25.03
N GLU A 689 2.67 -16.25 23.99
CA GLU A 689 2.39 -16.66 22.61
C GLU A 689 3.58 -16.40 21.70
N LEU A 690 3.84 -17.32 20.80
CA LEU A 690 4.82 -17.19 19.74
C LEU A 690 4.09 -17.16 18.41
N ARG A 691 4.18 -16.04 17.69
CA ARG A 691 3.36 -15.71 16.52
C ARG A 691 4.21 -15.59 15.26
N VAL A 692 3.70 -16.08 14.14
CA VAL A 692 4.31 -15.98 12.80
C VAL A 692 3.28 -15.43 11.81
N PRO A 693 3.54 -14.28 11.15
CA PRO A 693 2.66 -13.77 10.11
C PRO A 693 2.71 -14.68 8.87
N ILE A 694 1.55 -14.96 8.29
CA ILE A 694 1.37 -15.73 7.05
C ILE A 694 1.01 -14.79 5.90
N SER A 695 0.12 -13.83 6.15
CA SER A 695 -0.28 -12.80 5.19
C SER A 695 -0.51 -11.47 5.91
N PRO A 696 -0.02 -10.34 5.37
CA PRO A 696 -0.31 -9.02 5.91
C PRO A 696 -1.68 -8.46 5.46
N ASN A 697 -2.27 -8.96 4.37
CA ASN A 697 -3.59 -8.51 3.89
C ASN A 697 -4.32 -9.63 3.11
N PRO A 698 -5.39 -10.25 3.65
CA PRO A 698 -5.89 -10.07 5.02
C PRO A 698 -4.86 -10.54 6.05
N THR A 699 -4.89 -9.94 7.26
CA THR A 699 -3.98 -10.29 8.35
C THR A 699 -4.21 -11.72 8.81
N ILE A 700 -3.32 -12.64 8.42
CA ILE A 700 -3.36 -14.07 8.80
C ILE A 700 -2.04 -14.38 9.50
N TYR A 701 -2.11 -15.09 10.63
CA TYR A 701 -0.92 -15.54 11.38
C TYR A 701 -1.15 -16.90 12.04
N ALA A 702 -0.07 -17.66 12.20
CA ALA A 702 -0.04 -18.83 13.06
C ALA A 702 0.47 -18.44 14.45
N LEU A 703 0.03 -19.15 15.49
CA LEU A 703 0.55 -18.97 16.83
C LEU A 703 0.68 -20.31 17.57
N THR A 704 1.64 -20.36 18.49
CA THR A 704 1.71 -21.36 19.56
C THR A 704 1.62 -20.63 20.89
N PHE A 705 1.07 -21.27 21.92
CA PHE A 705 0.81 -20.59 23.20
C PHE A 705 1.07 -21.50 24.41
N ALA A 706 1.39 -20.88 25.53
CA ALA A 706 1.40 -21.49 26.86
C ALA A 706 0.70 -20.53 27.83
N GLU A 707 -0.30 -21.02 28.57
CA GLU A 707 -1.05 -20.21 29.53
C GLU A 707 -1.08 -20.88 30.90
N ALA A 708 -0.99 -20.06 31.94
CA ALA A 708 -1.20 -20.47 33.32
C ALA A 708 -2.08 -19.41 34.00
N GLY A 709 -3.02 -19.84 34.82
CA GLY A 709 -3.85 -18.91 35.56
C GLY A 709 -4.58 -19.59 36.71
N ARG A 710 -4.93 -18.79 37.71
CA ARG A 710 -5.66 -19.24 38.90
C ARG A 710 -6.51 -18.12 39.47
N THR A 711 -7.62 -18.52 40.08
CA THR A 711 -8.46 -17.71 40.96
C THR A 711 -8.39 -18.27 42.38
N TRP A 712 -8.41 -17.39 43.39
CA TRP A 712 -8.37 -17.74 44.82
C TRP A 712 -9.53 -17.14 45.59
#